data_AF-A0A9Q1QBX7-F1
#
_entry.id   AF-A0A9Q1QBX7-F1
#
_cell.length_a   1.000
_cell.length_b   1.000
_cell.length_c   1.000
_cell.angle_alpha   90.00
_cell.angle_beta   90.00
_cell.angle_gamma   90.00
#
_symmetry.space_group_name_H-M   'P 1'
#
loop_
_entity.id
_entity.type
_entity.pdbx_description
1 polymer ?
#
loop_
_entity_poly.entity_id
_entity_poly.type
_entity_poly.pdbx_seq_one_letter_code
_entity_poly.pdbx_strand_id
1 'polypeptide(L)'
;MVRTSTVCCIFFSCTLILLQSSAVSAQNTSKITVGQFLSATTNGSSFWLSPSGDFAFGFHQLTNNTDLFLLAIWYAKIPDTIVWYANDGNPYLTGSTVTLTAQGLVVTDPQGINIWDAPDSNTTAVTSYGFMNDTGNFILKSSSSDDPVWESFKHPTDTLLPTQIMERGEVLTSRQSETNFTKGRFQLRFQPDGSLVLNTRELDTNFAYAPYYASGTYGNNQTSAGYQVVYNESGYMYILGDDGSKTNLLSNPASARDFYQRATMDFDGLLTWYYHPRTSIGNGWKMISMLPGDNICRIIPDPDHLDSGVCGYNSICSLNNDGRPRCQCPENYSLLDPSDMYGSCKPDFILYHCDKYGQTAVKDGYKLVPLPNTNWPFGDYAKSVPSTEEDCKNSCLDDCFCAAVIFDGSTCWKKKLPLSHGRSNSTVLVTSWLKVGNYSIKSLNSSVFGPFKPSVLALKQKTKGKTVLSVLLGGSAFANFLSVIGFGVLLFRREKKLRQLEGDKIKTLREYSNVTCFSYQELKEATDEFKEEIGRGAFGIVYKGIIGTKAPGIFVAVKKLDRISNSADKEFETEVNVIGQTHHKNLVRLIGFCKEEDERLLVYEYMSNGTLADHLFGDFKPSWSARIQVIQGVARGLLYLHEECSTQIIHCDIKPQNILIDDHQNARISDFGLAKLLVMNQSHTNTGIRGTKGYVAPEWFRNKPVTMKVDVYSFGVLLLEIICCRKSICVDTNAEERAILTDWAFDCYQSERLDCLVNDDIEALNDRPQLERFVKVALWCIQEDPSLRPSMRMVSNMLEGLAEVSTIISRCCQNQGNIAVGQSLPATFSGSAWLSPSGDFAFGFHKPPNTTKLFSLVIWYVNVPDTIVWYANEDNPVPQGSAITVTADEVSRITALTQIITTPVTVEFNKLGQQVNL
;
A
#
# COMPACT_ATOMS: atom_id res chain seq x y z
N MET A 1 65.64 16.72 71.18
CA MET A 1 64.22 16.94 70.84
C MET A 1 64.10 17.02 69.33
N VAL A 2 62.90 16.86 68.75
CA VAL A 2 62.62 16.81 67.29
C VAL A 2 63.07 15.50 66.60
N ARG A 3 62.06 14.70 66.23
CA ARG A 3 62.15 13.59 65.25
C ARG A 3 61.85 14.16 63.86
N THR A 4 62.44 13.58 62.81
CA THR A 4 61.74 12.86 61.73
C THR A 4 62.74 12.45 60.65
N SER A 5 62.87 11.16 60.37
CA SER A 5 63.57 10.61 59.19
C SER A 5 62.78 9.45 58.60
N THR A 6 62.89 9.30 57.27
CA THR A 6 62.51 8.12 56.48
C THR A 6 60.99 7.91 56.35
N VAL A 7 60.37 8.03 55.18
CA VAL A 7 60.57 7.16 54.01
C VAL A 7 60.59 7.92 52.68
N CYS A 8 61.67 7.77 51.90
CA CYS A 8 61.68 8.08 50.47
C CYS A 8 60.97 6.97 49.68
N CYS A 9 59.79 7.23 49.10
CA CYS A 9 59.21 6.38 48.04
C CYS A 9 58.13 7.03 47.13
N ILE A 10 57.81 8.33 47.29
CA ILE A 10 56.61 8.93 46.63
C ILE A 10 56.96 9.87 45.44
N PHE A 11 58.22 10.31 45.31
CA PHE A 11 58.60 11.38 44.38
C PHE A 11 58.77 10.98 42.89
N PHE A 12 58.45 9.75 42.49
CA PHE A 12 58.50 9.31 41.08
C PHE A 12 57.13 9.06 40.44
N SER A 13 56.04 9.49 41.08
CA SER A 13 54.66 9.37 40.53
C SER A 13 54.05 10.73 40.11
N CYS A 14 54.71 11.85 40.42
CA CYS A 14 54.13 13.20 40.24
C CYS A 14 54.47 13.89 38.90
N THR A 15 55.10 13.20 37.94
CA THR A 15 55.53 13.78 36.65
C THR A 15 54.89 13.12 35.41
N LEU A 16 53.87 12.26 35.60
CA LEU A 16 53.15 11.60 34.51
C LEU A 16 51.62 11.79 34.53
N ILE A 17 51.10 12.68 35.40
CA ILE A 17 49.67 13.04 35.48
C ILE A 17 49.48 14.51 35.08
N LEU A 18 50.07 14.90 33.95
CA LEU A 18 49.94 16.24 33.35
C LEU A 18 49.52 16.22 31.86
N LEU A 19 49.15 15.05 31.33
CA LEU A 19 48.74 14.86 29.94
C LEU A 19 47.57 13.87 29.81
N GLN A 20 46.43 14.18 30.44
CA GLN A 20 45.10 13.65 30.06
C GLN A 20 43.98 14.43 30.74
N SER A 21 43.62 15.58 30.16
CA SER A 21 42.36 16.29 30.40
C SER A 21 41.87 16.88 29.08
N SER A 22 41.61 15.98 28.13
CA SER A 22 41.10 16.32 26.80
C SER A 22 39.69 16.89 26.92
N ALA A 23 39.54 18.16 26.52
CA ALA A 23 38.28 18.79 26.11
C ALA A 23 37.03 18.49 26.96
N VAL A 24 36.90 19.17 28.11
CA VAL A 24 35.56 19.63 28.52
C VAL A 24 35.13 20.67 27.48
N SER A 25 34.31 20.24 26.52
CA SER A 25 33.74 21.14 25.51
C SER A 25 32.85 22.17 26.20
N ALA A 26 33.24 23.44 26.16
CA ALA A 26 32.47 24.54 26.72
C ALA A 26 31.24 24.84 25.85
N GLN A 27 30.12 24.17 26.10
CA GLN A 27 28.81 24.58 25.58
C GLN A 27 28.13 25.57 26.54
N ASN A 28 28.68 26.79 26.60
CA ASN A 28 27.90 27.93 27.10
C ASN A 28 26.90 28.37 26.02
N THR A 29 25.62 28.39 26.38
CA THR A 29 24.63 29.42 25.99
C THR A 29 24.89 30.14 24.67
N SER A 30 24.64 29.47 23.53
CA SER A 30 24.93 30.06 22.22
C SER A 30 23.84 29.78 21.19
N LYS A 31 23.44 30.86 20.50
CA LYS A 31 22.65 30.82 19.27
C LYS A 31 23.40 29.97 18.24
N ILE A 32 22.72 29.02 17.62
CA ILE A 32 23.25 28.18 16.56
C ILE A 32 23.38 29.08 15.32
N THR A 33 24.60 29.28 14.82
CA THR A 33 24.84 30.18 13.68
C THR A 33 24.75 29.45 12.36
N VAL A 34 24.35 30.16 11.30
CA VAL A 34 24.39 29.64 9.93
C VAL A 34 25.78 29.07 9.60
N GLY A 35 25.82 27.87 9.02
CA GLY A 35 27.01 27.08 8.76
C GLY A 35 27.35 26.03 9.83
N GLN A 36 26.70 26.05 11.01
CA GLN A 36 26.85 24.96 11.98
C GLN A 36 26.02 23.74 11.59
N PHE A 37 26.56 22.55 11.88
CA PHE A 37 25.93 21.27 11.58
C PHE A 37 26.10 20.26 12.71
N LEU A 38 25.25 19.22 12.69
CA LEU A 38 25.36 18.00 13.48
C LEU A 38 25.43 16.80 12.53
N SER A 39 25.95 15.67 12.99
CA SER A 39 26.09 14.43 12.20
C SER A 39 25.61 13.22 12.98
N ALA A 40 24.99 12.27 12.28
CA ALA A 40 24.58 10.97 12.81
C ALA A 40 25.80 10.06 12.99
N THR A 41 26.34 9.99 14.21
CA THR A 41 27.59 9.26 14.52
C THR A 41 27.43 8.27 15.67
N THR A 42 27.99 7.07 15.52
CA THR A 42 27.91 5.97 16.50
C THR A 42 28.76 6.18 17.75
N ASN A 43 29.81 7.02 17.69
CA ASN A 43 30.78 7.22 18.78
C ASN A 43 30.52 8.49 19.62
N GLY A 44 29.26 8.90 19.71
CA GLY A 44 28.82 10.07 20.49
C GLY A 44 27.76 10.86 19.74
N SER A 45 26.61 11.06 20.38
CA SER A 45 25.49 11.82 19.82
C SER A 45 25.83 13.31 19.79
N SER A 46 25.87 13.90 18.59
CA SER A 46 25.99 15.35 18.43
C SER A 46 24.61 16.00 18.53
N PHE A 47 24.45 16.94 19.48
CA PHE A 47 23.18 17.61 19.76
C PHE A 47 23.37 19.06 20.23
N TRP A 48 22.32 19.86 20.10
CA TRP A 48 22.18 21.21 20.64
C TRP A 48 21.29 21.18 21.89
N LEU A 49 21.81 21.62 23.03
CA LEU A 49 21.09 21.66 24.31
C LEU A 49 20.30 22.96 24.49
N SER A 50 19.18 22.85 25.20
CA SER A 50 18.51 23.99 25.84
C SER A 50 19.38 24.58 26.99
N PRO A 51 19.25 25.87 27.33
CA PRO A 51 20.01 26.50 28.43
C PRO A 51 19.95 25.81 29.80
N SER A 52 18.81 25.18 30.14
CA SER A 52 18.59 24.37 31.35
C SER A 52 19.20 22.97 31.30
N GLY A 53 19.59 22.52 30.10
CA GLY A 53 19.96 21.13 29.82
C GLY A 53 18.80 20.15 30.02
N ASP A 54 17.53 20.60 30.01
CA ASP A 54 16.36 19.72 30.11
C ASP A 54 16.02 19.04 28.78
N PHE A 55 16.22 19.74 27.67
CA PHE A 55 15.97 19.26 26.31
C PHE A 55 17.22 19.32 25.42
N ALA A 56 17.26 18.42 24.43
CA ALA A 56 18.25 18.37 23.36
C ALA A 56 17.56 18.23 21.99
N PHE A 57 18.16 18.82 20.96
CA PHE A 57 17.83 18.63 19.54
C PHE A 57 19.03 18.01 18.80
N GLY A 58 18.83 16.97 18.00
CA GLY A 58 19.92 16.37 17.21
C GLY A 58 19.58 14.99 16.65
N PHE A 59 20.60 14.22 16.27
CA PHE A 59 20.41 12.83 15.86
C PHE A 59 20.36 11.90 17.09
N HIS A 60 19.26 11.17 17.23
CA HIS A 60 19.00 10.18 18.27
C HIS A 60 19.01 8.78 17.66
N GLN A 61 19.75 7.83 18.25
CA GLN A 61 19.98 6.50 17.70
C GLN A 61 18.84 5.54 18.06
N LEU A 62 18.31 4.82 17.08
CA LEU A 62 17.23 3.86 17.32
C LEU A 62 17.76 2.58 18.00
N THR A 63 17.14 2.19 19.12
CA THR A 63 17.56 1.06 19.97
C THR A 63 17.59 -0.29 19.23
N ASN A 64 16.81 -0.42 18.16
CA ASN A 64 16.67 -1.66 17.38
C ASN A 64 17.71 -1.79 16.25
N ASN A 65 18.37 -0.70 15.85
CA ASN A 65 19.36 -0.72 14.78
C ASN A 65 20.35 0.45 14.95
N THR A 66 21.62 0.11 15.21
CA THR A 66 22.69 1.08 15.44
C THR A 66 23.00 1.99 14.25
N ASP A 67 22.57 1.62 13.04
CA ASP A 67 22.81 2.40 11.82
C ASP A 67 21.68 3.37 11.46
N LEU A 68 20.60 3.42 12.27
CA LEU A 68 19.43 4.25 12.04
C LEU A 68 19.25 5.29 13.14
N PHE A 69 19.01 6.54 12.74
CA PHE A 69 18.87 7.70 13.61
C PHE A 69 17.60 8.49 13.29
N LEU A 70 16.99 9.13 14.28
CA LEU A 70 15.97 10.16 14.08
C LEU A 70 16.57 11.53 14.35
N LEU A 71 16.32 12.50 13.48
CA LEU A 71 16.49 13.91 13.83
C LEU A 71 15.30 14.29 14.74
N ALA A 72 15.58 14.53 16.02
CA ALA A 72 14.57 14.54 17.07
C ALA A 72 14.83 15.61 18.15
N ILE A 73 13.79 15.87 18.94
CA ILE A 73 13.89 16.53 20.25
C ILE A 73 13.55 15.49 21.32
N TRP A 74 14.34 15.45 22.38
CA TRP A 74 14.12 14.61 23.55
C TRP A 74 14.46 15.34 24.85
N TYR A 75 14.02 14.77 25.96
CA TYR A 75 14.43 15.19 27.29
C TYR A 75 15.87 14.71 27.56
N ALA A 76 16.84 15.62 27.60
CA ALA A 76 18.27 15.30 27.67
C ALA A 76 18.66 14.50 28.93
N LYS A 77 17.91 14.65 30.03
CA LYS A 77 18.14 13.96 31.32
C LYS A 77 17.45 12.58 31.42
N ILE A 78 16.62 12.22 30.44
CA ILE A 78 15.94 10.91 30.27
C ILE A 78 15.86 10.59 28.76
N PRO A 79 17.02 10.29 28.12
CA PRO A 79 17.19 10.41 26.68
C PRO A 79 16.30 9.51 25.83
N ASP A 80 15.80 8.40 26.37
CA ASP A 80 14.87 7.50 25.67
C ASP A 80 13.50 8.15 25.35
N THR A 81 13.20 9.32 25.91
CA THR A 81 11.92 10.01 25.68
C THR A 81 12.01 11.09 24.61
N ILE A 82 11.81 10.68 23.37
CA ILE A 82 11.58 11.56 22.21
C ILE A 82 10.19 12.21 22.31
N VAL A 83 10.11 13.51 22.01
CA VAL A 83 8.90 14.36 22.08
C VAL A 83 8.60 15.11 20.77
N TRP A 84 9.53 15.12 19.82
CA TRP A 84 9.33 15.64 18.45
C TRP A 84 10.34 14.97 17.52
N TYR A 85 10.02 14.84 16.23
CA TYR A 85 10.90 14.25 15.21
C TYR A 85 10.62 14.79 13.80
N ALA A 86 11.66 14.85 12.97
CA ALA A 86 11.57 15.33 11.58
C ALA A 86 11.15 14.22 10.59
N ASN A 87 11.01 14.58 9.31
CA ASN A 87 10.85 13.65 8.17
C ASN A 87 9.75 12.60 8.36
N ASP A 88 8.61 12.99 8.95
CA ASP A 88 7.46 12.12 9.23
C ASP A 88 7.80 10.83 10.01
N GLY A 89 8.90 10.84 10.77
CA GLY A 89 9.38 9.69 11.55
C GLY A 89 10.21 8.67 10.76
N ASN A 90 10.54 8.96 9.50
CA ASN A 90 11.45 8.12 8.71
C ASN A 90 12.89 8.29 9.21
N PRO A 91 13.63 7.19 9.46
CA PRO A 91 14.99 7.26 9.97
C PRO A 91 16.02 7.65 8.91
N TYR A 92 17.10 8.25 9.38
CA TYR A 92 18.30 8.65 8.66
C TYR A 92 19.43 7.62 8.88
N LEU A 93 20.32 7.48 7.90
CA LEU A 93 21.48 6.59 7.98
C LEU A 93 22.63 7.23 8.78
N THR A 94 23.49 6.39 9.39
CA THR A 94 24.82 6.80 9.89
C THR A 94 25.56 7.65 8.84
N GLY A 95 26.09 8.80 9.26
CA GLY A 95 26.78 9.76 8.39
C GLY A 95 25.90 10.88 7.84
N SER A 96 24.57 10.80 7.98
CA SER A 96 23.67 11.90 7.62
C SER A 96 23.98 13.16 8.44
N THR A 97 23.77 14.35 7.87
CA THR A 97 24.06 15.63 8.55
C THR A 97 22.86 16.55 8.56
N VAL A 98 22.67 17.33 9.63
CA VAL A 98 21.72 18.45 9.68
C VAL A 98 22.51 19.75 9.80
N THR A 99 22.33 20.66 8.85
CA THR A 99 23.04 21.93 8.76
C THR A 99 22.07 23.09 8.88
N LEU A 100 22.39 24.09 9.69
CA LEU A 100 21.67 25.36 9.68
C LEU A 100 22.19 26.25 8.54
N THR A 101 21.33 26.53 7.56
CA THR A 101 21.60 27.39 6.41
C THR A 101 20.88 28.74 6.54
N ALA A 102 21.10 29.65 5.58
CA ALA A 102 20.35 30.91 5.51
C ALA A 102 18.87 30.70 5.12
N GLN A 103 18.54 29.55 4.53
CA GLN A 103 17.20 29.14 4.12
C GLN A 103 16.44 28.44 5.25
N GLY A 104 17.16 27.73 6.13
CA GLY A 104 16.55 26.92 7.20
C GLY A 104 17.48 25.79 7.67
N LEU A 105 16.93 24.82 8.40
CA LEU A 105 17.58 23.52 8.57
C LEU A 105 17.53 22.75 7.25
N VAL A 106 18.65 22.12 6.88
CA VAL A 106 18.78 21.24 5.70
C VAL A 106 19.42 19.94 6.17
N VAL A 107 18.83 18.79 5.83
CA VAL A 107 19.32 17.46 6.21
C VAL A 107 19.78 16.71 4.98
N THR A 108 21.04 16.29 4.95
CA THR A 108 21.60 15.50 3.84
C THR A 108 21.89 14.07 4.26
N ASP A 109 21.78 13.16 3.30
CA ASP A 109 22.32 11.80 3.40
C ASP A 109 23.87 11.79 3.42
N PRO A 110 24.52 10.64 3.67
CA PRO A 110 25.98 10.51 3.63
C PRO A 110 26.62 10.82 2.26
N GLN A 111 25.83 10.86 1.18
CA GLN A 111 26.23 11.16 -0.19
C GLN A 111 26.06 12.66 -0.53
N GLY A 112 25.46 13.45 0.36
CA GLY A 112 25.19 14.89 0.17
C GLY A 112 23.85 15.21 -0.49
N ILE A 113 22.97 14.23 -0.69
CA ILE A 113 21.61 14.41 -1.22
C ILE A 113 20.71 14.95 -0.11
N ASN A 114 19.94 16.01 -0.39
CA ASN A 114 18.98 16.56 0.55
C ASN A 114 17.78 15.60 0.75
N ILE A 115 17.49 15.28 2.01
CA ILE A 115 16.36 14.43 2.44
C ILE A 115 15.20 15.29 2.98
N TRP A 116 15.50 16.36 3.74
CA TRP A 116 14.50 17.11 4.50
C TRP A 116 14.96 18.54 4.82
N ASP A 117 14.04 19.50 4.70
CA ASP A 117 14.26 20.92 4.97
C ASP A 117 13.23 21.47 5.98
N ALA A 118 13.58 22.54 6.70
CA ALA A 118 12.62 23.36 7.44
C ALA A 118 13.06 24.82 7.59
N PRO A 119 12.23 25.83 7.27
CA PRO A 119 10.86 25.71 6.74
C PRO A 119 10.82 25.22 5.28
N ASP A 120 9.62 24.87 4.79
CA ASP A 120 9.42 24.48 3.40
C ASP A 120 9.93 25.55 2.42
N SER A 121 10.42 25.09 1.27
CA SER A 121 11.20 25.85 0.27
C SER A 121 10.52 27.05 -0.38
N ASN A 122 9.25 27.31 -0.07
CA ASN A 122 8.50 28.50 -0.49
C ASN A 122 8.74 29.74 0.40
N THR A 123 9.51 29.61 1.48
CA THR A 123 9.69 30.69 2.47
C THR A 123 10.77 31.69 2.04
N THR A 124 10.41 32.97 1.89
CA THR A 124 11.34 34.05 1.50
C THR A 124 12.10 34.68 2.68
N ALA A 125 11.84 34.24 3.91
CA ALA A 125 12.45 34.80 5.12
C ALA A 125 13.85 34.22 5.36
N VAL A 126 14.84 35.08 5.58
CA VAL A 126 16.23 34.67 5.78
C VAL A 126 16.47 34.31 7.25
N THR A 127 16.83 33.05 7.50
CA THR A 127 17.26 32.55 8.81
C THR A 127 18.65 33.11 9.14
N SER A 128 18.81 33.66 10.34
CA SER A 128 20.08 34.21 10.83
C SER A 128 20.68 33.36 11.95
N TYR A 129 19.86 32.72 12.78
CA TYR A 129 20.29 31.75 13.79
C TYR A 129 19.14 30.84 14.23
N GLY A 130 19.48 29.68 14.78
CA GLY A 130 18.57 28.80 15.50
C GLY A 130 18.88 28.77 17.00
N PHE A 131 17.96 28.27 17.82
CA PHE A 131 18.25 27.90 19.21
C PHE A 131 17.21 26.90 19.75
N MET A 132 17.66 26.08 20.69
CA MET A 132 16.78 25.23 21.50
C MET A 132 16.42 25.97 22.79
N ASN A 133 15.14 26.03 23.16
CA ASN A 133 14.69 26.73 24.38
C ASN A 133 14.31 25.75 25.52
N ASP A 134 14.11 26.28 26.72
CA ASP A 134 13.80 25.49 27.92
C ASP A 134 12.34 24.99 28.00
N THR A 135 11.51 25.32 27.00
CA THR A 135 10.15 24.75 26.87
C THR A 135 10.12 23.48 26.03
N GLY A 136 11.20 23.18 25.30
CA GLY A 136 11.25 22.09 24.32
C GLY A 136 10.98 22.53 22.88
N ASN A 137 10.88 23.83 22.62
CA ASN A 137 10.68 24.40 21.29
C ASN A 137 12.04 24.73 20.64
N PHE A 138 12.26 24.23 19.42
CA PHE A 138 13.41 24.58 18.59
C PHE A 138 13.00 25.67 17.60
N ILE A 139 13.65 26.82 17.66
CA ILE A 139 13.21 28.04 16.97
C ILE A 139 14.31 28.55 16.02
N LEU A 140 13.93 28.84 14.78
CA LEU A 140 14.71 29.60 13.81
C LEU A 140 14.26 31.06 13.82
N LYS A 141 15.21 32.00 13.89
CA LYS A 141 14.94 33.44 13.83
C LYS A 141 15.71 34.16 12.72
N SER A 142 15.06 35.18 12.16
CA SER A 142 15.75 36.21 11.38
C SER A 142 16.38 37.25 12.32
N SER A 143 17.35 38.00 11.80
CA SER A 143 17.86 39.23 12.43
C SER A 143 16.97 40.45 12.15
N SER A 144 16.00 40.32 11.25
CA SER A 144 15.16 41.42 10.76
C SER A 144 13.73 41.46 11.34
N SER A 145 13.30 40.40 12.03
CA SER A 145 11.99 40.30 12.69
C SER A 145 12.14 39.61 14.04
N ASP A 146 11.26 39.97 14.99
CA ASP A 146 11.11 39.23 16.25
C ASP A 146 10.27 37.96 16.09
N ASP A 147 9.47 37.83 15.04
CA ASP A 147 8.71 36.61 14.77
C ASP A 147 9.64 35.45 14.35
N PRO A 148 9.34 34.20 14.76
CA PRO A 148 10.08 33.04 14.32
C PRO A 148 9.92 32.82 12.81
N VAL A 149 11.00 32.42 12.14
CA VAL A 149 10.98 31.97 10.73
C VAL A 149 10.39 30.56 10.66
N TRP A 150 10.67 29.74 11.67
CA TRP A 150 10.14 28.39 11.86
C TRP A 150 10.26 28.00 13.34
N GLU A 151 9.34 27.18 13.84
CA GLU A 151 9.41 26.63 15.20
C GLU A 151 8.83 25.22 15.28
N SER A 152 9.46 24.32 16.05
CA SER A 152 9.01 22.93 16.13
C SER A 152 7.62 22.77 16.76
N PHE A 153 7.20 23.71 17.62
CA PHE A 153 5.88 23.70 18.24
C PHE A 153 4.71 23.89 17.26
N LYS A 154 4.96 24.50 16.09
CA LYS A 154 3.99 24.62 14.99
C LYS A 154 3.93 23.40 14.06
N HIS A 155 4.78 22.42 14.30
CA HIS A 155 4.83 21.15 13.56
C HIS A 155 4.85 19.95 14.53
N PRO A 156 3.83 19.78 15.41
CA PRO A 156 3.78 18.68 16.37
C PRO A 156 3.74 17.32 15.65
N THR A 157 4.36 16.30 16.26
CA THR A 157 4.33 14.92 15.75
C THR A 157 3.24 14.11 16.45
N ASP A 158 3.59 13.46 17.57
CA ASP A 158 2.70 12.65 18.41
C ASP A 158 2.53 13.21 19.83
N THR A 159 3.24 14.30 20.17
CA THR A 159 3.35 14.81 21.54
C THR A 159 3.21 16.33 21.60
N LEU A 160 2.49 16.81 22.62
CA LEU A 160 2.44 18.20 23.05
C LEU A 160 3.17 18.39 24.38
N LEU A 161 3.85 19.53 24.51
CA LEU A 161 4.55 19.94 25.73
C LEU A 161 3.82 21.10 26.43
N PRO A 162 4.05 21.30 27.74
CA PRO A 162 3.67 22.54 28.43
C PRO A 162 4.20 23.77 27.68
N THR A 163 3.40 24.84 27.68
CA THR A 163 3.51 26.07 26.85
C THR A 163 3.14 25.94 25.37
N GLN A 164 2.91 24.74 24.84
CA GLN A 164 2.45 24.56 23.47
C GLN A 164 0.95 24.88 23.31
N ILE A 165 0.60 25.45 22.17
CA ILE A 165 -0.77 25.80 21.78
C ILE A 165 -1.07 25.09 20.46
N MET A 166 -2.29 24.55 20.34
CA MET A 166 -2.81 23.94 19.12
C MET A 166 -3.95 24.77 18.53
N GLU A 167 -3.84 25.15 17.27
CA GLU A 167 -4.76 26.04 16.55
C GLU A 167 -5.77 25.28 15.65
N ARG A 168 -6.88 25.95 15.29
CA ARG A 168 -7.94 25.34 14.46
C ARG A 168 -7.38 24.86 13.12
N GLY A 169 -7.62 23.59 12.82
CA GLY A 169 -7.13 22.92 11.61
C GLY A 169 -5.86 22.09 11.83
N GLU A 170 -5.13 22.28 12.93
CA GLU A 170 -3.95 21.49 13.24
C GLU A 170 -4.31 20.04 13.59
N VAL A 171 -3.33 19.15 13.37
CA VAL A 171 -3.46 17.71 13.56
C VAL A 171 -2.18 17.16 14.17
N LEU A 172 -2.33 16.41 15.25
CA LEU A 172 -1.29 15.63 15.89
C LEU A 172 -1.61 14.14 15.67
N THR A 173 -0.60 13.35 15.37
CA THR A 173 -0.75 11.99 14.82
C THR A 173 0.07 11.00 15.64
N SER A 174 -0.50 9.86 16.03
CA SER A 174 0.24 8.83 16.75
C SER A 174 1.38 8.28 15.89
N ARG A 175 2.43 7.77 16.54
CA ARG A 175 3.38 6.84 15.87
C ARG A 175 2.69 5.52 15.49
N GLN A 176 3.31 4.70 14.65
CA GLN A 176 2.76 3.41 14.20
C GLN A 176 2.86 2.34 15.30
N SER A 177 3.96 2.33 16.04
CA SER A 177 4.16 1.48 17.22
C SER A 177 5.19 2.12 18.15
N GLU A 178 5.40 1.58 19.35
CA GLU A 178 6.40 2.07 20.32
C GLU A 178 7.77 2.35 19.66
N THR A 179 8.21 1.46 18.75
CA THR A 179 9.53 1.49 18.11
C THR A 179 9.53 2.01 16.67
N ASN A 180 8.37 2.27 16.07
CA ASN A 180 8.24 2.79 14.71
C ASN A 180 7.55 4.16 14.75
N PHE A 181 8.34 5.19 14.53
CA PHE A 181 7.98 6.61 14.65
C PHE A 181 7.21 7.16 13.44
N THR A 182 7.01 6.37 12.38
CA THR A 182 6.19 6.80 11.24
C THR A 182 4.72 7.00 11.63
N LYS A 183 3.99 7.82 10.86
CA LYS A 183 2.60 8.24 11.16
C LYS A 183 1.59 7.07 11.22
N GLY A 184 1.25 6.61 12.43
CA GLY A 184 0.29 5.55 12.73
C GLY A 184 -1.19 5.94 12.62
N ARG A 185 -2.11 5.02 12.93
CA ARG A 185 -3.54 5.14 12.54
C ARG A 185 -4.39 6.15 13.33
N PHE A 186 -3.91 6.73 14.43
CA PHE A 186 -4.72 7.56 15.32
C PHE A 186 -4.34 9.05 15.24
N GLN A 187 -5.32 9.93 15.39
CA GLN A 187 -5.14 11.37 15.33
C GLN A 187 -5.89 12.10 16.44
N LEU A 188 -5.25 13.14 16.98
CA LEU A 188 -5.86 14.25 17.67
C LEU A 188 -6.02 15.39 16.67
N ARG A 189 -7.25 15.84 16.43
CA ARG A 189 -7.55 16.91 15.47
C ARG A 189 -8.33 18.01 16.15
N PHE A 190 -7.88 19.25 16.00
CA PHE A 190 -8.67 20.40 16.42
C PHE A 190 -9.39 20.97 15.21
N GLN A 191 -10.69 20.72 15.10
CA GLN A 191 -11.45 20.95 13.87
C GLN A 191 -11.76 22.45 13.66
N PRO A 192 -11.96 22.89 12.40
CA PRO A 192 -12.29 24.29 12.10
C PRO A 192 -13.60 24.81 12.73
N ASP A 193 -14.48 23.92 13.18
CA ASP A 193 -15.72 24.25 13.90
C ASP A 193 -15.52 24.50 15.42
N GLY A 194 -14.27 24.37 15.88
CA GLY A 194 -13.85 24.51 17.27
C GLY A 194 -13.90 23.24 18.10
N SER A 195 -14.24 22.08 17.53
CA SER A 195 -14.26 20.80 18.24
C SER A 195 -12.90 20.11 18.26
N LEU A 196 -12.35 19.82 19.45
CA LEU A 196 -11.26 18.87 19.59
C LEU A 196 -11.79 17.44 19.53
N VAL A 197 -11.23 16.61 18.65
CA VAL A 197 -11.67 15.23 18.42
C VAL A 197 -10.51 14.22 18.36
N LEU A 198 -10.80 12.96 18.68
CA LEU A 198 -9.93 11.81 18.41
C LEU A 198 -10.59 10.91 17.37
N ASN A 199 -9.84 10.52 16.33
CA ASN A 199 -10.31 9.67 15.25
C ASN A 199 -9.23 8.72 14.75
N THR A 200 -9.66 7.64 14.10
CA THR A 200 -8.81 6.83 13.23
C THR A 200 -8.64 7.51 11.87
N ARG A 201 -7.57 7.20 11.14
CA ARG A 201 -7.40 7.58 9.74
C ARG A 201 -7.05 6.40 8.85
N GLU A 202 -7.36 6.55 7.57
CA GLU A 202 -6.79 5.75 6.49
C GLU A 202 -5.33 6.22 6.27
N LEU A 203 -4.40 5.28 6.15
CA LEU A 203 -2.96 5.56 6.19
C LEU A 203 -2.45 6.18 4.88
N ASP A 204 -2.95 5.73 3.72
CA ASP A 204 -2.45 6.12 2.40
C ASP A 204 -2.98 7.50 1.97
N THR A 205 -4.26 7.76 2.22
CA THR A 205 -4.98 8.98 1.81
C THR A 205 -5.07 10.04 2.90
N ASN A 206 -4.67 9.71 4.13
CA ASN A 206 -4.93 10.50 5.34
C ASN A 206 -6.42 10.82 5.57
N PHE A 207 -7.34 10.03 4.99
CA PHE A 207 -8.77 10.21 5.21
C PHE A 207 -9.13 9.95 6.67
N ALA A 208 -9.53 11.00 7.38
CA ALA A 208 -9.97 10.93 8.76
C ALA A 208 -11.39 10.34 8.84
N TYR A 209 -11.52 9.21 9.54
CA TYR A 209 -12.80 8.60 9.84
C TYR A 209 -13.57 9.38 10.92
N ALA A 210 -14.78 8.93 11.23
CA ALA A 210 -15.60 9.53 12.27
C ALA A 210 -14.89 9.48 13.64
N PRO A 211 -15.05 10.52 14.48
CA PRO A 211 -14.37 10.57 15.76
C PRO A 211 -15.02 9.65 16.80
N TYR A 212 -14.20 8.87 17.50
CA TYR A 212 -14.60 8.11 18.68
C TYR A 212 -14.55 8.96 19.96
N TYR A 213 -13.98 10.16 19.91
CA TYR A 213 -14.13 11.16 20.97
C TYR A 213 -14.31 12.53 20.35
N ALA A 214 -15.27 13.30 20.88
CA ALA A 214 -15.42 14.71 20.58
C ALA A 214 -15.62 15.48 21.89
N SER A 215 -14.91 16.59 22.04
CA SER A 215 -14.98 17.47 23.22
C SER A 215 -16.31 18.23 23.37
N GLY A 216 -17.18 18.21 22.35
CA GLY A 216 -18.46 18.91 22.37
C GLY A 216 -18.37 20.43 22.28
N THR A 217 -17.19 20.98 21.92
CA THR A 217 -16.92 22.42 21.84
C THR A 217 -17.21 23.04 20.46
N TYR A 218 -18.10 22.41 19.69
CA TYR A 218 -18.53 22.86 18.36
C TYR A 218 -19.53 24.03 18.45
N GLY A 219 -19.36 25.03 17.58
CA GLY A 219 -20.17 26.25 17.60
C GLY A 219 -21.53 26.15 16.91
N ASN A 220 -22.60 25.79 17.65
CA ASN A 220 -23.98 26.00 17.18
C ASN A 220 -24.44 27.47 17.31
N ASN A 221 -23.91 28.19 18.29
CA ASN A 221 -23.99 29.66 18.39
C ASN A 221 -22.57 30.21 18.19
N GLN A 222 -22.43 31.29 17.41
CA GLN A 222 -21.15 31.84 16.92
C GLN A 222 -20.26 32.51 17.99
N THR A 223 -20.42 32.16 19.27
CA THR A 223 -19.70 32.80 20.39
C THR A 223 -19.01 31.83 21.35
N SER A 224 -19.30 30.52 21.32
CA SER A 224 -18.76 29.56 22.31
C SER A 224 -17.99 28.39 21.68
N ALA A 225 -17.55 28.52 20.43
CA ALA A 225 -16.73 27.50 19.77
C ALA A 225 -15.30 27.51 20.31
N GLY A 226 -14.64 26.36 20.40
CA GLY A 226 -13.23 26.30 20.81
C GLY A 226 -12.33 27.08 19.84
N TYR A 227 -11.59 28.09 20.34
CA TYR A 227 -10.66 28.93 19.58
C TYR A 227 -9.26 28.31 19.46
N GLN A 228 -8.72 27.78 20.57
CA GLN A 228 -7.40 27.15 20.65
C GLN A 228 -7.35 26.13 21.79
N VAL A 229 -6.51 25.10 21.68
CA VAL A 229 -6.17 24.21 22.80
C VAL A 229 -4.87 24.70 23.43
N VAL A 230 -4.91 25.01 24.71
CA VAL A 230 -3.76 25.55 25.45
C VAL A 230 -3.25 24.50 26.42
N TYR A 231 -1.98 24.10 26.30
CA TYR A 231 -1.25 23.39 27.36
C TYR A 231 -0.33 24.41 28.04
N ASN A 232 -0.66 24.89 29.24
CA ASN A 232 0.05 26.01 29.85
C ASN A 232 1.31 25.59 30.64
N GLU A 233 2.15 26.56 30.98
CA GLU A 233 3.38 26.40 31.80
C GLU A 233 3.17 25.73 33.16
N SER A 234 1.94 25.77 33.70
CA SER A 234 1.58 25.16 34.99
C SER A 234 1.11 23.70 34.86
N GLY A 235 1.06 23.16 33.64
CA GLY A 235 0.63 21.79 33.36
C GLY A 235 -0.88 21.64 33.07
N TYR A 236 -1.68 22.71 33.11
CA TYR A 236 -3.10 22.62 32.78
C TYR A 236 -3.30 22.58 31.27
N MET A 237 -4.19 21.69 30.81
CA MET A 237 -4.58 21.61 29.41
C MET A 237 -6.08 21.83 29.24
N TYR A 238 -6.48 22.78 28.40
CA TYR A 238 -7.87 23.18 28.21
C TYR A 238 -8.12 23.75 26.81
N ILE A 239 -9.36 23.64 26.34
CA ILE A 239 -9.85 24.35 25.15
C ILE A 239 -10.34 25.72 25.61
N LEU A 240 -9.82 26.79 25.02
CA LEU A 240 -10.32 28.15 25.22
C LEU A 240 -11.39 28.44 24.17
N GLY A 241 -12.58 28.87 24.56
CA GLY A 241 -13.65 29.30 23.64
C GLY A 241 -13.48 30.73 23.12
N ASP A 242 -14.17 31.07 22.02
CA ASP A 242 -14.20 32.44 21.45
C ASP A 242 -14.75 33.50 22.44
N ASP A 243 -15.61 33.11 23.39
CA ASP A 243 -16.11 33.92 24.51
C ASP A 243 -15.15 33.99 25.72
N GLY A 244 -13.99 33.32 25.64
CA GLY A 244 -13.05 33.17 26.75
C GLY A 244 -13.44 32.09 27.77
N SER A 245 -14.49 31.31 27.52
CA SER A 245 -14.81 30.12 28.32
C SER A 245 -13.67 29.09 28.27
N LYS A 246 -13.58 28.21 29.28
CA LYS A 246 -12.52 27.19 29.36
C LYS A 246 -13.12 25.81 29.61
N THR A 247 -12.90 24.91 28.66
CA THR A 247 -13.25 23.49 28.77
C THR A 247 -11.99 22.71 29.11
N ASN A 248 -11.84 22.32 30.37
CA ASN A 248 -10.65 21.60 30.84
C ASN A 248 -10.57 20.19 30.24
N LEU A 249 -9.41 19.85 29.68
CA LEU A 249 -9.05 18.49 29.26
C LEU A 249 -8.30 17.77 30.39
N LEU A 250 -7.40 18.49 31.07
CA LEU A 250 -6.71 18.03 32.28
C LEU A 250 -6.96 19.01 33.43
N SER A 251 -7.81 18.62 34.38
CA SER A 251 -8.21 19.47 35.52
C SER A 251 -7.24 19.44 36.71
N ASN A 252 -6.52 18.33 36.92
CA ASN A 252 -5.62 18.12 38.07
C ASN A 252 -4.22 17.68 37.59
N PRO A 253 -3.39 18.59 37.05
CA PRO A 253 -2.05 18.25 36.62
C PRO A 253 -1.09 18.03 37.80
N ALA A 254 0.02 17.34 37.54
CA ALA A 254 1.16 17.34 38.44
C ALA A 254 1.83 18.74 38.47
N SER A 255 2.74 18.99 39.41
CA SER A 255 3.53 20.23 39.42
C SER A 255 4.52 20.26 38.24
N ALA A 256 4.35 21.19 37.30
CA ALA A 256 5.28 21.34 36.15
C ALA A 256 6.69 21.79 36.57
N ARG A 257 6.85 22.30 37.80
CA ARG A 257 8.14 22.66 38.40
C ARG A 257 8.93 21.45 38.90
N ASP A 258 8.24 20.45 39.44
CA ASP A 258 8.87 19.27 40.07
C ASP A 258 8.95 18.06 39.12
N PHE A 259 8.11 18.05 38.08
CA PHE A 259 7.97 16.96 37.12
C PHE A 259 8.09 17.46 35.68
N TYR A 260 8.74 16.68 34.81
CA TYR A 260 8.53 16.77 33.36
C TYR A 260 7.13 16.29 33.04
N GLN A 261 6.50 16.87 32.01
CA GLN A 261 5.13 16.52 31.61
C GLN A 261 4.99 16.55 30.10
N ARG A 262 4.16 15.66 29.56
CA ARG A 262 3.82 15.61 28.12
C ARG A 262 2.42 15.06 27.93
N ALA A 263 1.75 15.46 26.86
CA ALA A 263 0.51 14.85 26.40
C ALA A 263 0.80 14.17 25.06
N THR A 264 0.64 12.85 24.96
CA THR A 264 1.02 12.07 23.77
C THR A 264 -0.19 11.34 23.22
N MET A 265 -0.39 11.40 21.91
CA MET A 265 -1.32 10.53 21.20
C MET A 265 -0.65 9.18 20.98
N ASP A 266 -0.92 8.25 21.87
CA ASP A 266 -0.31 6.94 21.85
C ASP A 266 -0.84 6.10 20.66
N PHE A 267 -0.04 5.15 20.19
CA PHE A 267 -0.33 4.29 19.03
C PHE A 267 -1.49 3.31 19.25
N ASP A 268 -2.09 3.28 20.44
CA ASP A 268 -3.25 2.48 20.81
C ASP A 268 -4.58 3.30 20.82
N GLY A 269 -4.52 4.59 20.46
CA GLY A 269 -5.68 5.46 20.30
C GLY A 269 -6.03 6.31 21.52
N LEU A 270 -5.21 6.30 22.57
CA LEU A 270 -5.39 7.14 23.76
C LEU A 270 -4.54 8.42 23.68
N LEU A 271 -5.16 9.58 23.96
CA LEU A 271 -4.41 10.79 24.31
C LEU A 271 -4.09 10.73 25.80
N THR A 272 -2.82 10.55 26.14
CA THR A 272 -2.39 10.30 27.52
C THR A 272 -1.49 11.41 28.04
N TRP A 273 -1.78 11.91 29.25
CA TRP A 273 -0.91 12.84 29.98
C TRP A 273 0.03 12.05 30.88
N TYR A 274 1.33 12.27 30.70
CA TYR A 274 2.39 11.63 31.47
C TYR A 274 3.16 12.63 32.31
N TYR A 275 3.69 12.17 33.45
CA TYR A 275 4.63 12.90 34.29
C TYR A 275 5.84 12.05 34.73
N HIS A 276 7.00 12.68 34.89
CA HIS A 276 8.24 12.05 35.35
C HIS A 276 8.99 12.99 36.32
N PRO A 277 9.48 12.52 37.50
CA PRO A 277 10.17 13.39 38.45
C PRO A 277 11.45 13.99 37.85
N ARG A 278 11.71 15.29 38.05
CA ARG A 278 12.94 15.95 37.56
C ARG A 278 14.20 15.52 38.34
N THR A 279 14.03 14.97 39.54
CA THR A 279 15.10 14.62 40.48
C THR A 279 15.43 13.12 40.56
N SER A 280 14.60 12.25 39.98
CA SER A 280 14.74 10.79 40.10
C SER A 280 15.21 10.16 38.79
N ILE A 281 16.46 9.68 38.76
CA ILE A 281 16.97 8.88 37.65
C ILE A 281 16.50 7.42 37.88
N GLY A 282 15.60 6.92 37.03
CA GLY A 282 15.19 5.50 37.00
C GLY A 282 13.72 5.17 37.31
N ASN A 283 12.88 6.14 37.64
CA ASN A 283 11.42 5.92 37.79
C ASN A 283 10.70 6.26 36.49
N GLY A 284 10.33 5.26 35.68
CA GLY A 284 9.65 5.45 34.40
C GLY A 284 8.38 6.33 34.46
N TRP A 285 7.99 6.87 33.30
CA TRP A 285 6.83 7.77 33.15
C TRP A 285 5.55 7.20 33.77
N LYS A 286 4.81 8.06 34.47
CA LYS A 286 3.52 7.72 35.09
C LYS A 286 2.39 8.47 34.39
N MET A 287 1.24 7.82 34.26
CA MET A 287 0.02 8.42 33.71
C MET A 287 -0.63 9.34 34.76
N ILE A 288 -1.04 10.55 34.37
CA ILE A 288 -1.93 11.43 35.14
C ILE A 288 -3.39 11.15 34.78
N SER A 289 -3.69 11.09 33.48
CA SER A 289 -5.02 10.91 32.91
C SER A 289 -4.91 10.48 31.44
N MET A 290 -6.03 10.07 30.86
CA MET A 290 -6.14 9.68 29.45
C MET A 290 -7.52 10.06 28.88
N LEU A 291 -7.58 10.32 27.57
CA LEU A 291 -8.81 10.50 26.80
C LEU A 291 -8.89 9.49 25.63
N PRO A 292 -10.07 8.90 25.36
CA PRO A 292 -11.28 8.95 26.19
C PRO A 292 -11.05 8.25 27.55
N GLY A 293 -11.66 8.78 28.61
CA GLY A 293 -11.57 8.19 29.96
C GLY A 293 -12.47 6.96 30.17
N ASP A 294 -13.40 6.73 29.25
CA ASP A 294 -14.23 5.53 29.18
C ASP A 294 -13.53 4.39 28.44
N ASN A 295 -14.07 3.18 28.55
CA ASN A 295 -13.60 2.01 27.84
C ASN A 295 -13.66 2.20 26.31
N ILE A 296 -12.51 2.52 25.69
CA ILE A 296 -12.41 2.80 24.25
C ILE A 296 -12.93 1.66 23.37
N CYS A 297 -12.76 0.40 23.77
CA CYS A 297 -13.32 -0.78 23.07
C CYS A 297 -14.86 -0.84 23.09
N ARG A 298 -15.54 -0.05 23.93
CA ARG A 298 -17.01 0.06 23.94
C ARG A 298 -17.54 1.18 23.07
N ILE A 299 -16.71 2.15 22.72
CA ILE A 299 -17.14 3.31 21.94
C ILE A 299 -17.51 2.83 20.53
N ILE A 300 -18.70 3.22 20.11
CA ILE A 300 -19.27 2.93 18.81
C ILE A 300 -19.57 4.30 18.17
N PRO A 301 -18.81 4.74 17.15
CA PRO A 301 -19.21 5.88 16.32
C PRO A 301 -20.42 5.47 15.46
N ASP A 302 -21.02 6.37 14.69
CA ASP A 302 -22.34 6.15 14.06
C ASP A 302 -22.35 4.94 13.06
N PRO A 303 -23.46 4.17 12.97
CA PRO A 303 -23.56 2.96 12.14
C PRO A 303 -23.31 3.12 10.63
N ASP A 304 -23.37 4.31 10.06
CA ASP A 304 -23.12 4.54 8.62
C ASP A 304 -21.60 4.62 8.28
N HIS A 305 -20.72 3.97 9.05
CA HIS A 305 -19.27 4.19 9.01
C HIS A 305 -18.44 2.99 8.53
N LEU A 306 -17.31 3.31 7.88
CA LEU A 306 -16.48 2.39 7.09
C LEU A 306 -15.11 2.07 7.72
N ASP A 307 -14.93 2.26 9.02
CA ASP A 307 -13.65 2.03 9.70
C ASP A 307 -13.60 0.74 10.52
N SER A 308 -12.39 0.34 10.94
CA SER A 308 -12.16 -0.89 11.70
C SER A 308 -12.47 -0.75 13.19
N GLY A 309 -12.50 0.48 13.73
CA GLY A 309 -12.42 0.77 15.16
C GLY A 309 -10.98 0.74 15.69
N VAL A 310 -10.84 0.67 17.02
CA VAL A 310 -9.55 0.68 17.75
C VAL A 310 -8.60 -0.42 17.26
N CYS A 311 -9.11 -1.64 17.13
CA CYS A 311 -8.38 -2.75 16.54
C CYS A 311 -8.69 -2.85 15.04
N GLY A 312 -7.75 -3.38 14.25
CA GLY A 312 -7.97 -3.62 12.84
C GLY A 312 -9.04 -4.68 12.57
N TYR A 313 -9.40 -4.85 11.29
CA TYR A 313 -10.45 -5.78 10.88
C TYR A 313 -10.18 -7.21 11.35
N ASN A 314 -11.24 -7.92 11.73
CA ASN A 314 -11.23 -9.28 12.26
C ASN A 314 -10.46 -9.46 13.59
N SER A 315 -9.97 -8.38 14.20
CA SER A 315 -9.37 -8.37 15.54
C SER A 315 -10.41 -8.08 16.62
N ILE A 316 -10.08 -8.38 17.88
CA ILE A 316 -10.96 -8.20 19.05
C ILE A 316 -10.29 -7.29 20.07
N CYS A 317 -10.94 -6.18 20.39
CA CYS A 317 -10.55 -5.22 21.42
C CYS A 317 -11.01 -5.68 22.81
N SER A 318 -10.09 -5.73 23.77
CA SER A 318 -10.32 -5.94 25.19
C SER A 318 -9.60 -4.85 25.99
N LEU A 319 -9.91 -4.65 27.28
CA LEU A 319 -9.08 -3.78 28.13
C LEU A 319 -8.12 -4.60 28.98
N ASN A 320 -6.91 -4.08 29.12
CA ASN A 320 -5.95 -4.48 30.14
C ASN A 320 -6.31 -3.87 31.51
N ASN A 321 -5.63 -4.35 32.57
CA ASN A 321 -5.84 -3.88 33.95
C ASN A 321 -5.44 -2.41 34.19
N ASP A 322 -4.62 -1.83 33.31
CA ASP A 322 -4.21 -0.43 33.30
C ASP A 322 -5.21 0.49 32.56
N GLY A 323 -6.30 -0.08 32.02
CA GLY A 323 -7.32 0.64 31.26
C GLY A 323 -7.00 0.82 29.77
N ARG A 324 -5.85 0.35 29.29
CA ARG A 324 -5.46 0.47 27.87
C ARG A 324 -6.10 -0.61 27.01
N PRO A 325 -6.42 -0.34 25.73
CA PRO A 325 -6.94 -1.36 24.83
C PRO A 325 -5.86 -2.40 24.48
N ARG A 326 -6.32 -3.63 24.24
CA ARG A 326 -5.52 -4.75 23.77
C ARG A 326 -6.26 -5.43 22.64
N CYS A 327 -5.60 -5.51 21.49
CA CYS A 327 -6.09 -6.21 20.31
C CYS A 327 -5.60 -7.66 20.28
N GLN A 328 -6.46 -8.58 19.86
CA GLN A 328 -6.12 -10.00 19.71
C GLN A 328 -6.90 -10.62 18.54
N CYS A 329 -6.20 -11.39 17.70
CA CYS A 329 -6.85 -12.21 16.68
C CYS A 329 -7.56 -13.41 17.32
N PRO A 330 -8.77 -13.79 16.84
CA PRO A 330 -9.47 -14.99 17.32
C PRO A 330 -8.76 -16.30 16.90
N GLU A 331 -9.23 -17.43 17.44
CA GLU A 331 -8.73 -18.76 17.06
C GLU A 331 -8.76 -18.96 15.52
N ASN A 332 -7.70 -19.55 14.97
CA ASN A 332 -7.48 -19.73 13.53
C ASN A 332 -7.44 -18.42 12.71
N TYR A 333 -7.09 -17.29 13.33
CA TYR A 333 -6.70 -16.06 12.64
C TYR A 333 -5.30 -15.62 13.08
N SER A 334 -4.51 -15.08 12.15
CA SER A 334 -3.20 -14.48 12.41
C SER A 334 -3.20 -12.98 12.08
N LEU A 335 -2.26 -12.22 12.63
CA LEU A 335 -2.05 -10.82 12.23
C LEU A 335 -1.68 -10.76 10.73
N LEU A 336 -2.21 -9.76 10.03
CA LEU A 336 -1.85 -9.48 8.64
C LEU A 336 -0.39 -9.03 8.55
N ASP A 337 0.01 -8.15 9.46
CA ASP A 337 1.39 -7.73 9.74
C ASP A 337 1.77 -8.16 11.16
N PRO A 338 2.73 -9.08 11.36
CA PRO A 338 3.19 -9.51 12.68
C PRO A 338 3.78 -8.39 13.56
N SER A 339 4.14 -7.24 13.00
CA SER A 339 4.71 -6.09 13.71
C SER A 339 3.66 -5.07 14.19
N ASP A 340 2.45 -5.09 13.62
CA ASP A 340 1.32 -4.27 14.08
C ASP A 340 0.32 -5.10 14.91
N MET A 341 0.55 -5.14 16.23
CA MET A 341 -0.35 -5.82 17.18
C MET A 341 -1.77 -5.25 17.20
N TYR A 342 -1.97 -3.99 16.80
CA TYR A 342 -3.29 -3.34 16.73
C TYR A 342 -3.93 -3.50 15.36
N GLY A 343 -3.22 -4.08 14.40
CA GLY A 343 -3.59 -4.22 13.01
C GLY A 343 -4.73 -5.21 12.73
N SER A 344 -4.94 -5.47 11.44
CA SER A 344 -6.00 -6.38 10.99
C SER A 344 -5.54 -7.84 11.07
N CYS A 345 -6.48 -8.75 11.30
CA CYS A 345 -6.27 -10.20 11.29
C CYS A 345 -6.79 -10.83 9.99
N LYS A 346 -6.16 -11.93 9.56
CA LYS A 346 -6.55 -12.77 8.42
C LYS A 346 -6.85 -14.21 8.88
N PRO A 347 -7.76 -14.94 8.22
CA PRO A 347 -8.01 -16.35 8.54
C PRO A 347 -6.83 -17.24 8.12
N ASP A 348 -6.47 -18.20 8.97
CA ASP A 348 -5.45 -19.24 8.72
C ASP A 348 -6.05 -20.48 8.02
N PHE A 349 -7.16 -20.31 7.28
CA PHE A 349 -7.94 -21.36 6.62
C PHE A 349 -8.59 -20.84 5.32
N ILE A 350 -9.00 -21.76 4.44
CA ILE A 350 -9.64 -21.43 3.17
C ILE A 350 -11.11 -21.05 3.41
N LEU A 351 -11.55 -19.95 2.80
CA LEU A 351 -12.96 -19.55 2.69
C LEU A 351 -13.46 -19.96 1.30
N TYR A 352 -14.43 -20.89 1.22
CA TYR A 352 -15.05 -21.22 -0.06
C TYR A 352 -16.00 -20.11 -0.52
N HIS A 353 -15.93 -19.78 -1.81
CA HIS A 353 -16.80 -18.79 -2.43
C HIS A 353 -18.18 -19.36 -2.79
N CYS A 354 -19.18 -18.48 -2.91
CA CYS A 354 -20.56 -18.81 -3.21
C CYS A 354 -20.80 -19.12 -4.69
N ASP A 355 -20.19 -20.19 -5.22
CA ASP A 355 -20.43 -20.63 -6.60
C ASP A 355 -21.76 -21.40 -6.76
N LYS A 356 -22.29 -21.45 -7.99
CA LYS A 356 -23.59 -22.07 -8.34
C LYS A 356 -23.72 -23.58 -8.02
N TYR A 357 -22.64 -24.24 -7.59
CA TYR A 357 -22.61 -25.64 -7.15
C TYR A 357 -22.21 -25.83 -5.68
N GLY A 358 -22.01 -24.75 -4.94
CA GLY A 358 -21.38 -24.75 -3.60
C GLY A 358 -22.27 -25.14 -2.41
N GLN A 359 -23.57 -25.41 -2.60
CA GLN A 359 -24.47 -25.73 -1.46
C GLN A 359 -24.21 -27.12 -0.84
N THR A 360 -23.49 -28.02 -1.51
CA THR A 360 -23.32 -29.42 -1.08
C THR A 360 -21.93 -29.77 -0.52
N ALA A 361 -21.05 -28.79 -0.26
CA ALA A 361 -19.65 -29.05 0.14
C ALA A 361 -19.11 -28.13 1.26
N VAL A 362 -19.95 -27.66 2.19
CA VAL A 362 -19.55 -26.62 3.18
C VAL A 362 -19.87 -26.96 4.65
N LYS A 363 -20.64 -28.01 4.97
CA LYS A 363 -20.99 -28.29 6.38
C LYS A 363 -19.87 -28.96 7.18
N ASP A 364 -19.19 -29.96 6.61
CA ASP A 364 -18.11 -30.71 7.29
C ASP A 364 -16.73 -30.01 7.24
N GLY A 365 -16.62 -28.90 6.51
CA GLY A 365 -15.37 -28.14 6.34
C GLY A 365 -15.12 -27.06 7.41
N TYR A 366 -16.14 -26.70 8.21
CA TYR A 366 -16.07 -25.62 9.19
C TYR A 366 -16.64 -26.02 10.54
N LYS A 367 -16.13 -25.39 11.59
CA LYS A 367 -16.71 -25.41 12.94
C LYS A 367 -17.08 -23.98 13.36
N LEU A 368 -17.97 -23.89 14.33
CA LEU A 368 -18.32 -22.64 15.01
C LEU A 368 -17.61 -22.59 16.37
N VAL A 369 -16.67 -21.67 16.53
CA VAL A 369 -15.95 -21.44 17.80
C VAL A 369 -16.75 -20.44 18.66
N PRO A 370 -17.15 -20.80 19.89
CA PRO A 370 -17.85 -19.89 20.78
C PRO A 370 -16.89 -18.81 21.31
N LEU A 371 -17.30 -17.56 21.16
CA LEU A 371 -16.65 -16.38 21.71
C LEU A 371 -17.64 -15.72 22.67
N PRO A 372 -17.60 -16.08 23.97
CA PRO A 372 -18.47 -15.46 24.96
C PRO A 372 -18.17 -13.97 25.06
N ASN A 373 -19.18 -13.19 25.42
CA ASN A 373 -19.04 -11.76 25.71
C ASN A 373 -18.42 -10.93 24.59
N THR A 374 -18.57 -11.35 23.33
CA THR A 374 -17.86 -10.80 22.16
C THR A 374 -18.86 -10.39 21.07
N ASN A 375 -18.61 -9.29 20.35
CA ASN A 375 -19.50 -8.77 19.29
C ASN A 375 -18.69 -7.93 18.26
N TRP A 376 -19.20 -7.82 17.02
CA TRP A 376 -18.75 -6.93 15.95
C TRP A 376 -19.95 -6.09 15.45
N PRO A 377 -20.22 -4.90 16.03
CA PRO A 377 -21.47 -4.16 15.82
C PRO A 377 -21.93 -3.95 14.38
N PHE A 378 -21.02 -3.76 13.42
CA PHE A 378 -21.35 -3.34 12.06
C PHE A 378 -21.19 -4.39 10.95
N GLY A 379 -20.84 -5.63 11.31
CA GLY A 379 -20.69 -6.71 10.32
C GLY A 379 -21.99 -7.29 9.76
N ASP A 380 -23.16 -6.83 10.21
CA ASP A 380 -24.46 -7.45 9.91
C ASP A 380 -24.85 -7.35 8.43
N TYR A 381 -25.39 -8.45 7.88
CA TYR A 381 -26.00 -8.46 6.55
C TYR A 381 -27.35 -9.19 6.49
N ALA A 382 -27.69 -9.97 7.52
CA ALA A 382 -28.99 -10.63 7.62
C ALA A 382 -29.42 -10.82 9.09
N LYS A 383 -30.73 -10.73 9.32
CA LYS A 383 -31.37 -10.86 10.63
C LYS A 383 -32.54 -11.83 10.53
N SER A 384 -32.63 -12.78 11.45
CA SER A 384 -33.75 -13.74 11.52
C SER A 384 -34.45 -13.65 12.87
N VAL A 385 -35.77 -13.45 12.85
CA VAL A 385 -36.66 -13.42 14.03
C VAL A 385 -37.98 -14.11 13.69
N PRO A 386 -38.49 -15.05 14.52
CA PRO A 386 -37.78 -15.71 15.61
C PRO A 386 -36.71 -16.68 15.08
N SER A 387 -35.69 -16.96 15.89
CA SER A 387 -34.70 -18.01 15.65
C SER A 387 -34.43 -18.75 16.96
N THR A 388 -34.08 -20.03 16.90
CA THR A 388 -33.37 -20.69 18.01
C THR A 388 -31.86 -20.49 17.87
N GLU A 389 -31.09 -20.83 18.91
CA GLU A 389 -29.63 -20.85 18.87
C GLU A 389 -29.11 -21.88 17.85
N GLU A 390 -29.74 -23.04 17.80
CA GLU A 390 -29.45 -24.15 16.89
C GLU A 390 -29.66 -23.74 15.43
N ASP A 391 -30.81 -23.13 15.12
CA ASP A 391 -31.13 -22.61 13.78
C ASP A 391 -30.15 -21.51 13.38
N CYS A 392 -29.79 -20.63 14.32
CA CYS A 392 -28.86 -19.52 14.08
C CYS A 392 -27.48 -20.04 13.66
N LYS A 393 -26.92 -20.98 14.43
CA LYS A 393 -25.66 -21.67 14.11
C LYS A 393 -25.71 -22.38 12.75
N ASN A 394 -26.72 -23.20 12.53
CA ASN A 394 -26.88 -23.94 11.27
C ASN A 394 -27.01 -23.00 10.07
N SER A 395 -27.79 -21.92 10.19
CA SER A 395 -27.95 -20.90 9.13
C SER A 395 -26.67 -20.13 8.78
N CYS A 396 -25.63 -20.21 9.62
CA CYS A 396 -24.31 -19.67 9.35
C CYS A 396 -23.36 -20.71 8.72
N LEU A 397 -23.45 -21.98 9.15
CA LEU A 397 -22.69 -23.06 8.51
C LEU A 397 -23.13 -23.24 7.06
N ASP A 398 -24.44 -23.22 6.81
CA ASP A 398 -25.06 -23.39 5.50
C ASP A 398 -24.96 -22.14 4.60
N ASP A 399 -24.46 -21.00 5.12
CA ASP A 399 -24.28 -19.75 4.38
C ASP A 399 -22.79 -19.45 4.15
N CYS A 400 -22.39 -19.38 2.88
CA CYS A 400 -21.02 -19.09 2.44
C CYS A 400 -20.58 -17.63 2.67
N PHE A 401 -21.51 -16.68 2.87
CA PHE A 401 -21.19 -15.30 3.26
C PHE A 401 -21.10 -15.12 4.78
N CYS A 402 -21.57 -16.09 5.58
CA CYS A 402 -21.56 -15.97 7.03
C CYS A 402 -20.17 -16.24 7.62
N ALA A 403 -19.66 -15.24 8.34
CA ALA A 403 -18.39 -15.29 9.07
C ALA A 403 -18.60 -15.49 10.58
N ALA A 404 -19.65 -14.90 11.15
CA ALA A 404 -20.04 -15.11 12.54
C ALA A 404 -21.55 -14.97 12.73
N VAL A 405 -22.08 -15.55 13.80
CA VAL A 405 -23.43 -15.31 14.28
C VAL A 405 -23.47 -14.83 15.72
N ILE A 406 -24.46 -13.99 16.02
CA ILE A 406 -24.77 -13.52 17.36
C ILE A 406 -26.23 -13.89 17.66
N PHE A 407 -26.45 -14.51 18.81
CA PHE A 407 -27.78 -14.90 19.28
C PHE A 407 -28.10 -14.20 20.60
N ASP A 408 -29.25 -13.52 20.66
CA ASP A 408 -29.71 -12.74 21.82
C ASP A 408 -30.91 -13.37 22.56
N GLY A 409 -31.17 -14.65 22.31
CA GLY A 409 -32.28 -15.41 22.91
C GLY A 409 -33.52 -15.51 22.04
N SER A 410 -33.67 -14.66 21.01
CA SER A 410 -34.76 -14.78 20.02
C SER A 410 -34.41 -14.29 18.61
N THR A 411 -33.39 -13.44 18.49
CA THR A 411 -32.87 -12.96 17.21
C THR A 411 -31.55 -13.62 16.88
N CYS A 412 -31.41 -14.03 15.61
CA CYS A 412 -30.13 -14.37 15.02
C CYS A 412 -29.64 -13.21 14.14
N TRP A 413 -28.40 -12.79 14.35
CA TRP A 413 -27.70 -11.79 13.55
C TRP A 413 -26.53 -12.44 12.82
N LYS A 414 -26.52 -12.42 11.48
CA LYS A 414 -25.43 -12.96 10.65
C LYS A 414 -24.48 -11.85 10.22
N LYS A 415 -23.19 -12.04 10.53
CA LYS A 415 -22.09 -11.15 10.21
C LYS A 415 -21.29 -11.66 9.00
N LYS A 416 -20.80 -10.77 8.13
CA LYS A 416 -19.90 -11.08 7.00
C LYS A 416 -18.51 -10.47 7.21
N LEU A 417 -17.51 -10.99 6.51
CA LEU A 417 -16.17 -10.37 6.46
C LEU A 417 -16.17 -9.10 5.58
N PRO A 418 -15.28 -8.13 5.84
CA PRO A 418 -14.43 -8.02 7.04
C PRO A 418 -15.25 -7.62 8.27
N LEU A 419 -14.92 -8.20 9.43
CA LEU A 419 -15.58 -7.90 10.70
C LEU A 419 -14.93 -6.66 11.34
N SER A 420 -15.68 -5.57 11.52
CA SER A 420 -15.19 -4.32 12.16
C SER A 420 -15.70 -4.16 13.60
N HIS A 421 -15.00 -3.32 14.38
CA HIS A 421 -15.35 -2.98 15.76
C HIS A 421 -15.47 -4.19 16.69
N GLY A 422 -14.60 -5.20 16.49
CA GLY A 422 -14.57 -6.39 17.34
C GLY A 422 -14.23 -6.02 18.76
N ARG A 423 -15.04 -6.48 19.72
CA ARG A 423 -14.87 -6.18 21.14
C ARG A 423 -15.29 -7.34 22.03
N SER A 424 -14.55 -7.56 23.11
CA SER A 424 -14.87 -8.52 24.16
C SER A 424 -14.97 -7.82 25.51
N ASN A 425 -16.09 -7.98 26.23
CA ASN A 425 -16.35 -7.27 27.48
C ASN A 425 -17.47 -7.94 28.29
N SER A 426 -17.31 -8.08 29.62
CA SER A 426 -18.29 -8.69 30.53
C SER A 426 -19.71 -8.09 30.53
N THR A 427 -19.91 -6.92 29.93
CA THR A 427 -21.25 -6.30 29.73
C THR A 427 -21.94 -6.70 28.42
N VAL A 428 -21.22 -7.34 27.50
CA VAL A 428 -21.80 -7.94 26.29
C VAL A 428 -22.43 -9.27 26.72
N LEU A 429 -23.70 -9.27 27.10
CA LEU A 429 -24.39 -10.48 27.61
C LEU A 429 -24.80 -11.48 26.49
N VAL A 430 -24.09 -11.47 25.36
CA VAL A 430 -24.33 -12.35 24.21
C VAL A 430 -23.10 -13.19 23.91
N THR A 431 -23.33 -14.44 23.53
CA THR A 431 -22.31 -15.30 22.93
C THR A 431 -22.35 -15.10 21.42
N SER A 432 -21.18 -14.87 20.83
CA SER A 432 -20.99 -14.95 19.38
C SER A 432 -20.39 -16.30 19.02
N TRP A 433 -20.64 -16.80 17.82
CA TRP A 433 -19.93 -17.95 17.26
C TRP A 433 -19.26 -17.56 15.95
N LEU A 434 -17.94 -17.75 15.89
CA LEU A 434 -17.12 -17.45 14.72
C LEU A 434 -16.96 -18.71 13.86
N LYS A 435 -17.22 -18.61 12.56
CA LYS A 435 -17.04 -19.70 11.59
C LYS A 435 -15.55 -19.80 11.24
N VAL A 436 -14.94 -20.94 11.54
CA VAL A 436 -13.53 -21.22 11.24
C VAL A 436 -13.38 -22.56 10.53
N GLY A 437 -12.38 -22.68 9.65
CA GLY A 437 -12.10 -23.95 8.98
C GLY A 437 -11.71 -25.05 9.96
N ASN A 438 -12.15 -26.28 9.69
CA ASN A 438 -11.78 -27.48 10.46
C ASN A 438 -10.30 -27.86 10.27
N TYR A 439 -9.70 -27.41 9.17
CA TYR A 439 -8.28 -27.57 8.87
C TYR A 439 -7.63 -26.18 8.77
N SER A 440 -6.53 -25.98 9.49
CA SER A 440 -5.66 -24.83 9.21
C SER A 440 -4.83 -25.13 7.95
N ILE A 441 -4.48 -24.09 7.19
CA ILE A 441 -3.52 -24.20 6.09
C ILE A 441 -2.16 -24.72 6.59
N LYS A 442 -1.84 -24.54 7.88
CA LYS A 442 -0.65 -25.11 8.55
C LYS A 442 -0.68 -26.66 8.68
N SER A 443 -1.81 -27.32 8.41
CA SER A 443 -1.99 -28.78 8.61
C SER A 443 -2.40 -29.58 7.37
N LEU A 444 -2.49 -28.97 6.19
CA LEU A 444 -2.95 -29.63 4.96
C LEU A 444 -1.80 -29.94 4.00
N ASN A 445 -1.31 -31.18 4.06
CA ASN A 445 -0.58 -31.79 2.94
C ASN A 445 -1.58 -32.25 1.86
N SER A 446 -1.12 -32.19 0.60
CA SER A 446 -1.90 -32.34 -0.63
C SER A 446 -2.82 -33.57 -0.71
N SER A 447 -4.07 -33.35 -1.13
CA SER A 447 -4.81 -34.07 -2.19
C SER A 447 -6.34 -34.06 -1.96
N VAL A 448 -7.10 -34.53 -2.96
CA VAL A 448 -8.57 -34.65 -3.01
C VAL A 448 -9.33 -33.32 -3.18
N PHE A 449 -9.81 -33.06 -4.40
CA PHE A 449 -11.24 -33.15 -4.76
C PHE A 449 -11.44 -33.01 -6.28
N GLY A 450 -12.26 -33.88 -6.87
CA GLY A 450 -12.59 -33.91 -8.31
C GLY A 450 -13.99 -33.34 -8.61
N PRO A 451 -14.34 -33.14 -9.90
CA PRO A 451 -15.50 -32.33 -10.30
C PRO A 451 -16.80 -33.14 -10.46
N PHE A 452 -17.94 -32.47 -10.26
CA PHE A 452 -19.27 -32.98 -10.67
C PHE A 452 -20.10 -31.92 -11.41
N LYS A 453 -20.97 -32.41 -12.30
CA LYS A 453 -21.66 -31.62 -13.35
C LYS A 453 -23.01 -31.00 -12.88
N PRO A 454 -23.51 -29.97 -13.58
CA PRO A 454 -24.81 -29.36 -13.33
C PRO A 454 -25.98 -30.22 -13.81
N SER A 455 -27.14 -30.07 -13.17
CA SER A 455 -28.44 -30.27 -13.82
C SER A 455 -29.41 -29.15 -13.44
N VAL A 456 -30.27 -28.78 -14.39
CA VAL A 456 -31.12 -27.57 -14.35
C VAL A 456 -32.54 -27.95 -13.98
N LEU A 457 -33.18 -27.20 -13.07
CA LEU A 457 -34.64 -27.22 -12.90
C LEU A 457 -35.15 -25.84 -12.44
N ALA A 458 -36.16 -25.33 -13.13
CA ALA A 458 -36.79 -24.04 -12.88
C ALA A 458 -38.20 -24.22 -12.31
N LEU A 459 -38.76 -23.19 -11.63
CA LEU A 459 -40.20 -22.88 -11.48
C LEU A 459 -40.34 -21.56 -10.67
N LYS A 460 -40.63 -20.42 -11.32
CA LYS A 460 -41.95 -19.76 -11.54
C LYS A 460 -42.46 -18.83 -10.42
N GLN A 461 -42.65 -17.56 -10.78
CA GLN A 461 -43.35 -16.51 -10.02
C GLN A 461 -44.87 -16.74 -9.91
N LYS A 462 -45.51 -16.07 -8.93
CA LYS A 462 -46.92 -15.62 -9.00
C LYS A 462 -47.11 -14.25 -8.33
N THR A 463 -48.16 -13.54 -8.75
CA THR A 463 -48.42 -12.10 -8.47
C THR A 463 -49.89 -11.84 -8.09
N LYS A 464 -50.22 -10.59 -7.69
CA LYS A 464 -51.53 -9.96 -7.39
C LYS A 464 -52.02 -10.10 -5.92
N GLY A 465 -52.63 -9.10 -5.26
CA GLY A 465 -52.76 -7.66 -5.56
C GLY A 465 -53.94 -6.90 -4.87
N LYS A 466 -53.69 -5.63 -4.47
CA LYS A 466 -54.60 -4.45 -4.28
C LYS A 466 -55.51 -4.23 -3.02
N THR A 467 -55.52 -2.96 -2.57
CA THR A 467 -56.64 -2.09 -2.03
C THR A 467 -57.23 -2.37 -0.60
N VAL A 468 -57.68 -1.40 0.26
CA VAL A 468 -57.73 0.10 0.29
C VAL A 468 -58.10 0.67 1.71
N LEU A 469 -57.61 1.88 2.11
CA LEU A 469 -58.28 3.00 2.90
C LEU A 469 -58.87 2.72 4.34
N SER A 470 -58.93 3.58 5.39
CA SER A 470 -58.37 4.91 5.78
C SER A 470 -58.82 5.41 7.20
N VAL A 471 -58.02 6.28 7.87
CA VAL A 471 -58.40 7.56 8.60
C VAL A 471 -59.40 7.46 9.81
N LEU A 472 -59.28 8.08 11.01
CA LEU A 472 -58.84 9.39 11.60
C LEU A 472 -58.00 9.15 12.89
N LEU A 473 -57.31 10.09 13.58
CA LEU A 473 -57.48 11.52 13.95
C LEU A 473 -56.07 12.16 14.10
N GLY A 474 -55.81 13.48 14.07
CA GLY A 474 -56.68 14.65 13.97
C GLY A 474 -56.30 15.73 15.01
N GLY A 475 -55.28 16.58 14.75
CA GLY A 475 -54.96 17.67 15.69
C GLY A 475 -53.64 18.47 15.64
N SER A 476 -53.04 18.80 14.48
CA SER A 476 -52.12 19.96 14.34
C SER A 476 -51.69 20.21 12.87
N ALA A 477 -52.65 20.42 11.97
CA ALA A 477 -52.36 20.44 10.53
C ALA A 477 -51.88 21.80 9.99
N PHE A 478 -52.41 22.92 10.50
CA PHE A 478 -52.26 24.22 9.82
C PHE A 478 -50.85 24.84 9.94
N ALA A 479 -50.24 24.79 11.12
CA ALA A 479 -48.88 25.30 11.32
C ALA A 479 -47.82 24.44 10.59
N ASN A 480 -47.98 23.12 10.63
CA ASN A 480 -47.08 22.19 9.94
C ASN A 480 -47.17 22.33 8.41
N PHE A 481 -48.36 22.56 7.85
CA PHE A 481 -48.54 22.72 6.40
C PHE A 481 -47.78 23.93 5.84
N LEU A 482 -47.77 25.06 6.57
CA LEU A 482 -47.01 26.25 6.18
C LEU A 482 -45.49 26.04 6.27
N SER A 483 -45.01 25.36 7.34
CA SER A 483 -43.59 24.99 7.44
C SER A 483 -43.17 23.99 6.36
N VAL A 484 -44.01 23.01 6.00
CA VAL A 484 -43.73 22.05 4.92
C VAL A 484 -43.70 22.73 3.55
N ILE A 485 -44.57 23.72 3.29
CA ILE A 485 -44.49 24.52 2.05
C ILE A 485 -43.21 25.37 2.04
N GLY A 486 -42.86 26.04 3.15
CA GLY A 486 -41.63 26.83 3.25
C GLY A 486 -40.37 25.98 3.06
N PHE A 487 -40.32 24.80 3.69
CA PHE A 487 -39.26 23.83 3.54
C PHE A 487 -39.21 23.25 2.12
N GLY A 488 -40.36 22.92 1.52
CA GLY A 488 -40.46 22.47 0.13
C GLY A 488 -39.96 23.51 -0.87
N VAL A 489 -40.26 24.80 -0.67
CA VAL A 489 -39.72 25.89 -1.51
C VAL A 489 -38.21 26.08 -1.29
N LEU A 490 -37.70 25.89 -0.07
CA LEU A 490 -36.26 25.90 0.21
C LEU A 490 -35.51 24.71 -0.41
N LEU A 491 -36.07 23.50 -0.30
CA LEU A 491 -35.54 22.30 -0.97
C LEU A 491 -35.57 22.45 -2.50
N PHE A 492 -36.68 22.92 -3.07
CA PHE A 492 -36.79 23.16 -4.50
C PHE A 492 -35.81 24.25 -5.00
N ARG A 493 -35.56 25.29 -4.21
CA ARG A 493 -34.52 26.29 -4.49
C ARG A 493 -33.10 25.71 -4.36
N ARG A 494 -32.86 24.82 -3.38
CA ARG A 494 -31.57 24.14 -3.19
C ARG A 494 -31.27 23.14 -4.31
N GLU A 495 -32.25 22.33 -4.71
CA GLU A 495 -32.18 21.49 -5.91
C GLU A 495 -31.93 22.33 -7.16
N LYS A 496 -32.72 23.39 -7.39
CA LYS A 496 -32.55 24.22 -8.60
C LYS A 496 -31.16 24.85 -8.67
N LYS A 497 -30.56 25.20 -7.53
CA LYS A 497 -29.18 25.69 -7.44
C LYS A 497 -28.13 24.58 -7.65
N LEU A 498 -28.38 23.36 -7.16
CA LEU A 498 -27.53 22.19 -7.43
C LEU A 498 -27.54 21.80 -8.92
N ARG A 499 -28.73 21.64 -9.52
CA ARG A 499 -28.91 21.37 -10.95
C ARG A 499 -28.28 22.45 -11.83
N GLN A 500 -28.24 23.71 -11.37
CA GLN A 500 -27.58 24.81 -12.08
C GLN A 500 -26.03 24.70 -12.01
N LEU A 501 -25.46 24.35 -10.85
CA LEU A 501 -24.03 24.06 -10.70
C LEU A 501 -23.58 22.84 -11.53
N GLU A 502 -24.43 21.82 -11.62
CA GLU A 502 -24.19 20.61 -12.41
C GLU A 502 -24.27 20.89 -13.92
N GLY A 503 -25.25 21.70 -14.34
CA GLY A 503 -25.33 22.22 -15.71
C GLY A 503 -24.14 23.08 -16.13
N ASP A 504 -23.57 23.89 -15.22
CA ASP A 504 -22.38 24.69 -15.52
C ASP A 504 -21.09 23.84 -15.57
N LYS A 505 -20.99 22.73 -14.81
CA LYS A 505 -19.95 21.69 -15.00
C LYS A 505 -20.06 20.98 -16.36
N ILE A 506 -21.28 20.66 -16.79
CA ILE A 506 -21.53 20.03 -18.10
C ILE A 506 -21.20 21.01 -19.25
N LYS A 507 -21.40 22.33 -19.07
CA LYS A 507 -20.90 23.33 -20.02
C LYS A 507 -19.38 23.35 -20.09
N THR A 508 -18.66 23.24 -18.97
CA THR A 508 -17.19 23.22 -19.01
C THR A 508 -16.67 21.99 -19.77
N LEU A 509 -17.31 20.82 -19.62
CA LEU A 509 -16.97 19.63 -20.42
C LEU A 509 -17.17 19.80 -21.94
N ARG A 510 -18.10 20.68 -22.38
CA ARG A 510 -18.30 21.01 -23.80
C ARG A 510 -17.21 21.89 -24.40
N GLU A 511 -16.45 22.63 -23.60
CA GLU A 511 -15.40 23.53 -24.11
C GLU A 511 -14.07 22.80 -24.37
N TYR A 512 -13.91 21.54 -23.93
CA TYR A 512 -12.65 20.80 -24.00
C TYR A 512 -12.69 19.47 -24.77
N SER A 513 -13.80 19.08 -25.42
CA SER A 513 -13.90 17.76 -26.07
C SER A 513 -14.64 17.78 -27.42
N ASN A 514 -14.11 17.02 -28.40
CA ASN A 514 -14.74 16.76 -29.71
C ASN A 514 -15.82 15.65 -29.64
N VAL A 515 -16.43 15.47 -28.46
CA VAL A 515 -17.22 14.29 -28.08
C VAL A 515 -18.69 14.68 -27.95
N THR A 516 -19.59 13.91 -28.56
CA THR A 516 -21.02 14.28 -28.61
C THR A 516 -21.73 13.93 -27.30
N CYS A 517 -22.42 14.89 -26.69
CA CYS A 517 -23.29 14.63 -25.56
C CYS A 517 -24.68 14.20 -26.08
N PHE A 518 -25.06 12.96 -25.80
CA PHE A 518 -26.36 12.36 -26.11
C PHE A 518 -27.25 12.32 -24.87
N SER A 519 -28.56 12.43 -25.06
CA SER A 519 -29.54 12.14 -24.01
C SER A 519 -29.76 10.64 -23.84
N TYR A 520 -30.27 10.25 -22.68
CA TYR A 520 -30.59 8.86 -22.39
C TYR A 520 -31.65 8.30 -23.35
N GLN A 521 -32.65 9.12 -23.68
CA GLN A 521 -33.74 8.72 -24.57
C GLN A 521 -33.23 8.48 -26.00
N GLU A 522 -32.32 9.31 -26.52
CA GLU A 522 -31.68 9.08 -27.83
C GLU A 522 -30.88 7.77 -27.86
N LEU A 523 -30.13 7.46 -26.79
CA LEU A 523 -29.37 6.20 -26.72
C LEU A 523 -30.27 4.98 -26.49
N LYS A 524 -31.38 5.13 -25.76
CA LYS A 524 -32.38 4.09 -25.58
C LYS A 524 -33.09 3.76 -26.90
N GLU A 525 -33.42 4.78 -27.70
CA GLU A 525 -33.99 4.60 -29.05
C GLU A 525 -32.96 4.00 -30.02
N ALA A 526 -31.72 4.50 -30.00
CA ALA A 526 -30.63 4.00 -30.85
C ALA A 526 -30.30 2.51 -30.60
N THR A 527 -30.55 1.99 -29.39
CA THR A 527 -30.25 0.60 -28.98
C THR A 527 -31.47 -0.33 -28.93
N ASP A 528 -32.61 0.09 -29.49
CA ASP A 528 -33.90 -0.65 -29.46
C ASP A 528 -34.27 -1.11 -28.02
N GLU A 529 -34.22 -0.16 -27.08
CA GLU A 529 -34.37 -0.37 -25.63
C GLU A 529 -33.31 -1.28 -24.98
N PHE A 530 -32.03 -1.13 -25.38
CA PHE A 530 -30.89 -1.92 -24.85
C PHE A 530 -31.05 -3.44 -25.08
N LYS A 531 -31.48 -3.82 -26.27
CA LYS A 531 -31.89 -5.20 -26.60
C LYS A 531 -30.77 -6.13 -27.08
N GLU A 532 -29.85 -5.63 -27.90
CA GLU A 532 -28.71 -6.41 -28.42
C GLU A 532 -27.47 -6.18 -27.55
N GLU A 533 -27.33 -6.99 -26.49
CA GLU A 533 -26.11 -7.06 -25.68
C GLU A 533 -24.98 -7.73 -26.48
N ILE A 534 -23.89 -6.98 -26.69
CA ILE A 534 -22.70 -7.42 -27.45
C ILE A 534 -21.49 -7.69 -26.55
N GLY A 535 -21.57 -7.35 -25.26
CA GLY A 535 -20.52 -7.65 -24.29
C GLY A 535 -20.91 -7.26 -22.86
N ARG A 536 -20.31 -7.92 -21.88
CA ARG A 536 -20.52 -7.65 -20.45
C ARG A 536 -19.21 -7.82 -19.70
N GLY A 537 -18.75 -6.75 -19.07
CA GLY A 537 -17.52 -6.71 -18.28
C GLY A 537 -17.78 -6.38 -16.82
N ALA A 538 -16.70 -6.25 -16.04
CA ALA A 538 -16.77 -5.79 -14.66
C ALA A 538 -17.29 -4.34 -14.53
N PHE A 539 -17.13 -3.54 -15.60
CA PHE A 539 -17.46 -2.11 -15.65
C PHE A 539 -18.80 -1.81 -16.35
N GLY A 540 -19.65 -2.83 -16.58
CA GLY A 540 -20.98 -2.65 -17.18
C GLY A 540 -21.26 -3.49 -18.42
N ILE A 541 -22.31 -3.10 -19.14
CA ILE A 541 -22.89 -3.86 -20.27
C ILE A 541 -22.78 -3.02 -21.54
N VAL A 542 -22.34 -3.62 -22.63
CA VAL A 542 -22.22 -2.98 -23.94
C VAL A 542 -23.34 -3.45 -24.85
N TYR A 543 -24.08 -2.50 -25.40
CA TYR A 543 -25.18 -2.72 -26.33
C TYR A 543 -24.84 -2.20 -27.72
N LYS A 544 -25.35 -2.85 -28.76
CA LYS A 544 -25.27 -2.31 -30.12
C LYS A 544 -26.37 -1.27 -30.34
N GLY A 545 -26.05 -0.22 -31.09
CA GLY A 545 -27.02 0.77 -31.52
C GLY A 545 -26.72 1.39 -32.87
N ILE A 546 -27.63 2.23 -33.35
CA ILE A 546 -27.52 2.97 -34.60
C ILE A 546 -27.87 4.44 -34.35
N ILE A 547 -26.95 5.36 -34.67
CA ILE A 547 -27.11 6.81 -34.48
C ILE A 547 -27.13 7.54 -35.82
N GLY A 548 -28.06 8.47 -36.00
CA GLY A 548 -28.13 9.38 -37.15
C GLY A 548 -29.50 9.41 -37.83
N THR A 549 -29.94 10.61 -38.24
CA THR A 549 -31.28 10.86 -38.83
C THR A 549 -31.35 10.73 -40.36
N LYS A 550 -30.25 10.32 -41.00
CA LYS A 550 -30.18 10.08 -42.46
C LYS A 550 -29.54 8.73 -42.72
N ALA A 551 -30.07 7.98 -43.69
CA ALA A 551 -29.54 6.68 -44.07
C ALA A 551 -28.26 6.81 -44.91
N PRO A 552 -27.27 5.92 -44.73
CA PRO A 552 -27.18 4.91 -43.68
C PRO A 552 -26.79 5.52 -42.32
N GLY A 553 -27.40 5.02 -41.23
CA GLY A 553 -27.03 5.39 -39.87
C GLY A 553 -25.70 4.77 -39.44
N ILE A 554 -25.06 5.33 -38.42
CA ILE A 554 -23.75 4.90 -37.91
C ILE A 554 -23.95 3.84 -36.82
N PHE A 555 -23.35 2.66 -36.98
CA PHE A 555 -23.34 1.64 -35.94
C PHE A 555 -22.41 2.04 -34.78
N VAL A 556 -22.91 1.90 -33.56
CA VAL A 556 -22.20 2.26 -32.32
C VAL A 556 -22.28 1.16 -31.28
N ALA A 557 -21.31 1.16 -30.37
CA ALA A 557 -21.30 0.35 -29.15
C ALA A 557 -21.56 1.27 -27.94
N VAL A 558 -22.68 1.06 -27.25
CA VAL A 558 -23.13 1.85 -26.10
C VAL A 558 -22.82 1.08 -24.81
N LYS A 559 -21.72 1.43 -24.14
CA LYS A 559 -21.31 0.89 -22.84
C LYS A 559 -22.09 1.62 -21.73
N LYS A 560 -23.02 0.93 -21.09
CA LYS A 560 -23.78 1.40 -19.91
C LYS A 560 -23.11 0.86 -18.64
N LEU A 561 -22.64 1.76 -17.77
CA LEU A 561 -21.94 1.39 -16.54
C LEU A 561 -22.93 0.89 -15.47
N ASP A 562 -22.46 0.03 -14.56
CA ASP A 562 -23.32 -0.55 -13.51
C ASP A 562 -23.56 0.43 -12.35
N ARG A 563 -24.76 0.39 -11.76
CA ARG A 563 -25.28 1.40 -10.82
C ARG A 563 -24.83 1.21 -9.36
N ILE A 564 -24.01 0.20 -9.08
CA ILE A 564 -23.78 -0.30 -7.70
C ILE A 564 -22.46 0.22 -7.09
N SER A 565 -21.53 0.78 -7.87
CA SER A 565 -20.22 1.20 -7.38
C SER A 565 -19.98 2.72 -7.39
N ASN A 566 -19.39 3.23 -6.31
CA ASN A 566 -18.74 4.56 -6.28
C ASN A 566 -17.52 4.67 -7.21
N SER A 567 -17.22 3.63 -8.00
CA SER A 567 -16.18 3.62 -9.03
C SER A 567 -16.71 4.02 -10.41
N ALA A 568 -17.99 3.75 -10.72
CA ALA A 568 -18.58 4.00 -12.03
C ALA A 568 -18.48 5.47 -12.49
N ASP A 569 -18.73 6.44 -11.58
CA ASP A 569 -18.53 7.87 -11.89
C ASP A 569 -17.06 8.21 -12.17
N LYS A 570 -16.11 7.59 -11.47
CA LYS A 570 -14.67 7.83 -11.66
C LYS A 570 -14.15 7.18 -12.93
N GLU A 571 -14.63 5.98 -13.27
CA GLU A 571 -14.36 5.29 -14.53
C GLU A 571 -14.94 6.07 -15.71
N PHE A 572 -16.18 6.54 -15.61
CA PHE A 572 -16.82 7.41 -16.60
C PHE A 572 -16.04 8.69 -16.84
N GLU A 573 -15.70 9.43 -15.79
CA GLU A 573 -14.93 10.67 -15.91
C GLU A 573 -13.49 10.40 -16.38
N THR A 574 -12.90 9.25 -16.06
CA THR A 574 -11.59 8.84 -16.61
C THR A 574 -11.69 8.58 -18.12
N GLU A 575 -12.65 7.76 -18.58
CA GLU A 575 -12.82 7.49 -20.01
C GLU A 575 -13.11 8.79 -20.80
N VAL A 576 -14.09 9.60 -20.38
CA VAL A 576 -14.43 10.86 -21.09
C VAL A 576 -13.23 11.83 -21.17
N ASN A 577 -12.45 11.97 -20.09
CA ASN A 577 -11.30 12.88 -20.07
C ASN A 577 -10.07 12.34 -20.83
N VAL A 578 -9.84 11.02 -20.82
CA VAL A 578 -8.65 10.39 -21.42
C VAL A 578 -8.85 10.05 -22.90
N ILE A 579 -9.88 9.26 -23.25
CA ILE A 579 -10.10 8.84 -24.65
C ILE A 579 -10.78 9.95 -25.46
N GLY A 580 -11.51 10.89 -24.83
CA GLY A 580 -12.17 12.01 -25.50
C GLY A 580 -11.23 13.04 -26.16
N GLN A 581 -9.92 12.97 -25.88
CA GLN A 581 -8.88 13.84 -26.44
C GLN A 581 -7.88 13.11 -27.36
N THR A 582 -8.01 11.80 -27.54
CA THR A 582 -7.07 11.00 -28.34
C THR A 582 -7.68 10.51 -29.65
N HIS A 583 -6.84 10.37 -30.68
CA HIS A 583 -7.27 9.85 -31.97
C HIS A 583 -6.13 9.14 -32.70
N HIS A 584 -6.18 7.81 -32.73
CA HIS A 584 -5.17 6.99 -33.40
C HIS A 584 -5.81 5.70 -33.94
N LYS A 585 -5.33 5.22 -35.10
CA LYS A 585 -5.89 4.07 -35.84
C LYS A 585 -5.90 2.74 -35.08
N ASN A 586 -5.09 2.62 -34.03
CA ASN A 586 -5.00 1.44 -33.16
C ASN A 586 -5.63 1.67 -31.77
N LEU A 587 -6.48 2.68 -31.60
CA LEU A 587 -7.33 2.89 -30.42
C LEU A 587 -8.80 2.90 -30.85
N VAL A 588 -9.71 2.49 -29.95
CA VAL A 588 -11.16 2.60 -30.17
C VAL A 588 -11.61 4.04 -29.90
N ARG A 589 -12.29 4.65 -30.87
CA ARG A 589 -12.75 6.04 -30.78
C ARG A 589 -14.02 6.18 -29.93
N LEU A 590 -13.96 7.04 -28.92
CA LEU A 590 -15.15 7.57 -28.26
C LEU A 590 -15.86 8.57 -29.19
N ILE A 591 -17.12 8.30 -29.50
CA ILE A 591 -18.01 9.16 -30.31
C ILE A 591 -18.78 10.12 -29.41
N GLY A 592 -19.22 9.65 -28.23
CA GLY A 592 -20.06 10.43 -27.34
C GLY A 592 -20.24 9.85 -25.95
N PHE A 593 -21.00 10.56 -25.11
CA PHE A 593 -21.40 10.11 -23.79
C PHE A 593 -22.80 10.61 -23.42
N CYS A 594 -23.42 9.96 -22.44
CA CYS A 594 -24.63 10.41 -21.74
C CYS A 594 -24.33 10.45 -20.23
N LYS A 595 -24.62 11.60 -19.60
CA LYS A 595 -24.58 11.82 -18.14
C LYS A 595 -25.88 12.52 -17.75
N GLU A 596 -26.91 11.73 -17.46
CA GLU A 596 -28.25 12.21 -17.07
C GLU A 596 -28.70 11.46 -15.82
N GLU A 597 -29.04 12.17 -14.74
CA GLU A 597 -29.42 11.58 -13.44
C GLU A 597 -28.39 10.53 -12.97
N ASP A 598 -28.82 9.28 -12.72
CA ASP A 598 -27.96 8.14 -12.35
C ASP A 598 -27.33 7.42 -13.57
N GLU A 599 -27.71 7.79 -14.79
CA GLU A 599 -27.33 7.07 -15.99
C GLU A 599 -25.96 7.55 -16.51
N ARG A 600 -25.06 6.58 -16.77
CA ARG A 600 -23.70 6.78 -17.29
C ARG A 600 -23.50 5.85 -18.48
N LEU A 601 -23.46 6.43 -19.67
CA LEU A 601 -23.27 5.68 -20.91
C LEU A 601 -22.17 6.31 -21.78
N LEU A 602 -21.34 5.46 -22.37
CA LEU A 602 -20.26 5.83 -23.26
C LEU A 602 -20.53 5.23 -24.63
N VAL A 603 -20.36 6.03 -25.68
CA VAL A 603 -20.72 5.69 -27.06
C VAL A 603 -19.45 5.58 -27.88
N TYR A 604 -19.12 4.37 -28.29
CA TYR A 604 -17.95 4.02 -29.08
C TYR A 604 -18.32 3.67 -30.52
N GLU A 605 -17.37 3.73 -31.45
CA GLU A 605 -17.54 3.11 -32.77
C GLU A 605 -17.70 1.59 -32.62
N TYR A 606 -18.60 0.97 -33.40
CA TYR A 606 -18.85 -0.47 -33.32
C TYR A 606 -17.76 -1.28 -34.05
N MET A 607 -17.19 -2.29 -33.38
CA MET A 607 -16.22 -3.23 -33.95
C MET A 607 -16.92 -4.55 -34.28
N SER A 608 -17.08 -4.89 -35.56
CA SER A 608 -17.87 -6.06 -35.95
C SER A 608 -17.21 -7.40 -35.64
N ASN A 609 -15.88 -7.44 -35.55
CA ASN A 609 -15.10 -8.67 -35.43
C ASN A 609 -14.77 -9.07 -33.98
N GLY A 610 -15.39 -8.44 -32.98
CA GLY A 610 -15.28 -8.86 -31.57
C GLY A 610 -13.91 -8.59 -30.92
N THR A 611 -13.59 -9.35 -29.88
CA THR A 611 -12.34 -9.18 -29.09
C THR A 611 -11.25 -10.13 -29.58
N LEU A 612 -9.99 -9.74 -29.43
CA LEU A 612 -8.84 -10.59 -29.72
C LEU A 612 -8.84 -11.89 -28.88
N ALA A 613 -9.45 -11.88 -27.69
CA ALA A 613 -9.64 -13.10 -26.90
C ALA A 613 -10.47 -14.16 -27.64
N ASP A 614 -11.49 -13.73 -28.40
CA ASP A 614 -12.36 -14.63 -29.17
C ASP A 614 -11.61 -15.26 -30.35
N HIS A 615 -10.68 -14.51 -30.97
CA HIS A 615 -9.82 -15.01 -32.05
C HIS A 615 -8.70 -15.92 -31.54
N LEU A 616 -8.01 -15.56 -30.45
CA LEU A 616 -6.88 -16.34 -29.93
C LEU A 616 -7.29 -17.65 -29.24
N PHE A 617 -8.47 -17.67 -28.62
CA PHE A 617 -8.93 -18.78 -27.76
C PHE A 617 -10.20 -19.46 -28.27
N GLY A 618 -10.69 -19.10 -29.46
CA GLY A 618 -11.76 -19.79 -30.17
C GLY A 618 -11.28 -21.01 -30.97
N ASP A 619 -12.21 -21.64 -31.69
CA ASP A 619 -11.95 -22.88 -32.44
C ASP A 619 -10.98 -22.72 -33.62
N PHE A 620 -10.87 -21.51 -34.17
CA PHE A 620 -10.01 -21.19 -35.32
C PHE A 620 -8.93 -20.19 -34.91
N LYS A 621 -7.68 -20.64 -34.86
CA LYS A 621 -6.52 -19.77 -34.56
C LYS A 621 -6.22 -18.85 -35.76
N PRO A 622 -5.86 -17.57 -35.52
CA PRO A 622 -5.42 -16.67 -36.58
C PRO A 622 -4.09 -17.12 -37.21
N SER A 623 -3.91 -16.81 -38.50
CA SER A 623 -2.66 -17.05 -39.23
C SER A 623 -1.46 -16.35 -38.57
N TRP A 624 -0.23 -16.75 -38.91
CA TRP A 624 0.96 -16.06 -38.38
C TRP A 624 1.01 -14.60 -38.82
N SER A 625 0.64 -14.34 -40.09
CA SER A 625 0.52 -12.98 -40.63
C SER A 625 -0.49 -12.10 -39.87
N ALA A 626 -1.67 -12.62 -39.53
CA ALA A 626 -2.68 -11.90 -38.76
C ALA A 626 -2.20 -11.60 -37.33
N ARG A 627 -1.51 -12.56 -36.68
CA ARG A 627 -0.88 -12.35 -35.37
C ARG A 627 0.17 -11.24 -35.40
N ILE A 628 1.02 -11.20 -36.43
CA ILE A 628 1.99 -10.10 -36.62
C ILE A 628 1.29 -8.74 -36.75
N GLN A 629 0.22 -8.65 -37.55
CA GLN A 629 -0.54 -7.41 -37.73
C GLN A 629 -1.16 -6.92 -36.40
N VAL A 630 -1.71 -7.83 -35.60
CA VAL A 630 -2.23 -7.53 -34.26
C VAL A 630 -1.12 -7.03 -33.33
N ILE A 631 0.01 -7.75 -33.25
CA ILE A 631 1.17 -7.39 -32.40
C ILE A 631 1.66 -5.98 -32.72
N GLN A 632 1.89 -5.67 -34.00
CA GLN A 632 2.31 -4.34 -34.43
C GLN A 632 1.24 -3.27 -34.18
N GLY A 633 -0.05 -3.61 -34.34
CA GLY A 633 -1.16 -2.70 -34.05
C GLY A 633 -1.20 -2.28 -32.58
N VAL A 634 -1.14 -3.25 -31.66
CA VAL A 634 -1.12 -2.98 -30.21
C VAL A 634 0.14 -2.23 -29.80
N ALA A 635 1.31 -2.61 -30.32
CA ALA A 635 2.57 -1.91 -30.03
C ALA A 635 2.53 -0.43 -30.44
N ARG A 636 2.00 -0.13 -31.64
CA ARG A 636 1.81 1.26 -32.13
C ARG A 636 0.75 2.03 -31.32
N GLY A 637 -0.33 1.36 -30.90
CA GLY A 637 -1.33 1.95 -30.01
C GLY A 637 -0.76 2.38 -28.66
N LEU A 638 0.05 1.51 -28.04
CA LEU A 638 0.73 1.82 -26.78
C LEU A 638 1.85 2.86 -26.93
N LEU A 639 2.63 2.81 -28.01
CA LEU A 639 3.62 3.84 -28.35
C LEU A 639 2.96 5.23 -28.41
N TYR A 640 1.82 5.34 -29.10
CA TYR A 640 1.08 6.59 -29.20
C TYR A 640 0.64 7.12 -27.83
N LEU A 641 0.08 6.25 -26.97
CA LEU A 641 -0.35 6.60 -25.61
C LEU A 641 0.82 7.03 -24.70
N HIS A 642 1.96 6.34 -24.81
CA HIS A 642 3.11 6.55 -23.92
C HIS A 642 4.01 7.71 -24.34
N GLU A 643 4.23 7.92 -25.63
CA GLU A 643 5.30 8.78 -26.14
C GLU A 643 4.88 9.81 -27.21
N GLU A 644 3.65 9.76 -27.75
CA GLU A 644 3.21 10.68 -28.82
C GLU A 644 2.02 11.59 -28.42
N CYS A 645 1.30 11.24 -27.34
CA CYS A 645 0.27 12.10 -26.76
C CYS A 645 0.86 13.32 -26.03
N SER A 646 0.16 14.46 -26.04
CA SER A 646 0.56 15.70 -25.33
C SER A 646 0.56 15.57 -23.80
N THR A 647 -0.05 14.50 -23.28
CA THR A 647 0.00 14.07 -21.88
C THR A 647 0.22 12.56 -21.95
N GLN A 648 1.17 12.02 -21.18
CA GLN A 648 1.46 10.59 -21.23
C GLN A 648 0.29 9.81 -20.60
N ILE A 649 -0.18 8.77 -21.27
CA ILE A 649 -1.34 7.98 -20.86
C ILE A 649 -0.90 6.56 -20.54
N ILE A 650 -1.11 6.10 -19.30
CA ILE A 650 -0.93 4.70 -18.91
C ILE A 650 -2.32 4.02 -18.94
N HIS A 651 -2.44 2.87 -19.60
CA HIS A 651 -3.71 2.17 -19.78
C HIS A 651 -4.11 1.31 -18.57
N CYS A 652 -3.14 0.67 -17.92
CA CYS A 652 -3.30 -0.13 -16.70
C CYS A 652 -4.14 -1.43 -16.81
N ASP A 653 -4.59 -1.85 -18.00
CA ASP A 653 -5.37 -3.09 -18.18
C ASP A 653 -5.28 -3.66 -19.61
N ILE A 654 -4.06 -3.79 -20.14
CA ILE A 654 -3.80 -4.40 -21.44
C ILE A 654 -3.93 -5.93 -21.34
N LYS A 655 -4.87 -6.48 -22.09
CA LYS A 655 -5.21 -7.92 -22.14
C LYS A 655 -6.02 -8.25 -23.42
N PRO A 656 -6.12 -9.52 -23.87
CA PRO A 656 -6.81 -9.86 -25.12
C PRO A 656 -8.29 -9.41 -25.19
N GLN A 657 -8.99 -9.34 -24.05
CA GLN A 657 -10.39 -8.92 -24.00
C GLN A 657 -10.58 -7.42 -24.29
N ASN A 658 -9.53 -6.61 -24.07
CA ASN A 658 -9.55 -5.16 -24.26
C ASN A 658 -8.95 -4.73 -25.62
N ILE A 659 -8.53 -5.70 -26.45
CA ILE A 659 -8.14 -5.45 -27.84
C ILE A 659 -9.30 -5.87 -28.74
N LEU A 660 -9.90 -4.93 -29.47
CA LEU A 660 -10.95 -5.20 -30.45
C LEU A 660 -10.37 -5.29 -31.86
N ILE A 661 -11.04 -6.04 -32.74
CA ILE A 661 -10.66 -6.19 -34.15
C ILE A 661 -11.65 -5.40 -35.01
N ASP A 662 -11.14 -4.49 -35.85
CA ASP A 662 -11.96 -3.73 -36.80
C ASP A 662 -12.25 -4.49 -38.11
N ASP A 663 -13.11 -3.93 -38.94
CA ASP A 663 -13.55 -4.49 -40.23
C ASP A 663 -12.38 -4.75 -41.21
N HIS A 664 -11.22 -4.13 -40.97
CA HIS A 664 -9.99 -4.27 -41.76
C HIS A 664 -8.95 -5.17 -41.07
N GLN A 665 -9.35 -5.97 -40.07
CA GLN A 665 -8.50 -6.86 -39.27
C GLN A 665 -7.38 -6.14 -38.49
N ASN A 666 -7.55 -4.84 -38.18
CA ASN A 666 -6.60 -4.13 -37.32
C ASN A 666 -7.00 -4.22 -35.86
N ALA A 667 -6.00 -4.43 -35.00
CA ALA A 667 -6.16 -4.35 -33.55
C ALA A 667 -6.35 -2.90 -33.08
N ARG A 668 -7.35 -2.69 -32.20
CA ARG A 668 -7.65 -1.42 -31.54
C ARG A 668 -7.79 -1.60 -30.04
N ILE A 669 -7.04 -0.81 -29.27
CA ILE A 669 -7.04 -0.83 -27.81
C ILE A 669 -8.30 -0.12 -27.27
N SER A 670 -8.95 -0.72 -26.28
CA SER A 670 -10.23 -0.29 -25.69
C SER A 670 -10.25 -0.40 -24.16
N ASP A 671 -11.29 0.13 -23.52
CA ASP A 671 -11.56 0.05 -22.07
C ASP A 671 -10.59 0.87 -21.19
N PHE A 672 -10.67 2.20 -21.31
CA PHE A 672 -9.81 3.16 -20.60
C PHE A 672 -10.26 3.47 -19.16
N GLY A 673 -11.22 2.74 -18.58
CA GLY A 673 -11.79 3.00 -17.24
C GLY A 673 -10.76 3.04 -16.10
N LEU A 674 -9.62 2.37 -16.27
CA LEU A 674 -8.52 2.36 -15.30
C LEU A 674 -7.38 3.33 -15.62
N ALA A 675 -7.38 3.97 -16.80
CA ALA A 675 -6.26 4.73 -17.34
C ALA A 675 -5.83 5.94 -16.49
N LYS A 676 -4.58 6.38 -16.65
CA LYS A 676 -3.97 7.48 -15.87
C LYS A 676 -3.24 8.46 -16.78
N LEU A 677 -3.34 9.74 -16.44
CA LEU A 677 -2.63 10.84 -17.09
C LEU A 677 -1.38 11.21 -16.28
N LEU A 678 -0.24 11.32 -16.94
CA LEU A 678 1.00 11.87 -16.43
C LEU A 678 1.38 13.12 -17.22
N VAL A 679 1.61 14.22 -16.52
CA VAL A 679 2.18 15.43 -17.12
C VAL A 679 3.61 15.11 -17.58
N MET A 680 4.06 15.63 -18.73
CA MET A 680 5.35 15.25 -19.35
C MET A 680 6.60 15.42 -18.45
N ASN A 681 6.51 16.15 -17.34
CA ASN A 681 7.58 16.32 -16.35
C ASN A 681 7.45 15.39 -15.13
N GLN A 682 6.47 14.48 -15.10
CA GLN A 682 6.26 13.48 -14.04
C GLN A 682 6.66 12.10 -14.55
N SER A 683 7.56 11.42 -13.85
CA SER A 683 8.05 10.08 -14.23
C SER A 683 7.21 8.92 -13.69
N HIS A 684 6.28 9.18 -12.77
CA HIS A 684 5.52 8.16 -12.03
C HIS A 684 4.22 8.70 -11.44
N THR A 685 3.29 7.79 -11.14
CA THR A 685 2.02 8.05 -10.45
C THR A 685 1.86 7.09 -9.25
N ASN A 686 1.25 7.57 -8.17
CA ASN A 686 1.03 6.78 -6.96
C ASN A 686 -0.43 6.28 -6.92
N THR A 687 -0.64 4.98 -7.17
CA THR A 687 -1.98 4.37 -7.27
C THR A 687 -1.98 2.92 -6.76
N GLY A 688 -2.97 2.57 -5.93
CA GLY A 688 -3.18 1.19 -5.47
C GLY A 688 -3.44 0.19 -6.60
N ILE A 689 -3.37 -1.11 -6.25
CA ILE A 689 -3.42 -2.23 -7.20
C ILE A 689 -4.75 -2.26 -7.98
N ARG A 690 -4.64 -2.24 -9.31
CA ARG A 690 -5.75 -2.36 -10.28
C ARG A 690 -5.28 -3.20 -11.48
N GLY A 691 -6.18 -3.52 -12.40
CA GLY A 691 -5.87 -4.34 -13.59
C GLY A 691 -6.06 -5.85 -13.39
N THR A 692 -5.96 -6.61 -14.48
CA THR A 692 -6.37 -8.02 -14.53
C THR A 692 -5.26 -8.99 -14.07
N LYS A 693 -5.59 -9.89 -13.13
CA LYS A 693 -4.68 -10.95 -12.62
C LYS A 693 -4.06 -11.76 -13.77
N GLY A 694 -2.74 -11.82 -13.81
CA GLY A 694 -1.95 -12.44 -14.90
C GLY A 694 -1.25 -11.42 -15.80
N TYR A 695 -1.72 -10.16 -15.85
CA TYR A 695 -1.13 -9.07 -16.63
C TYR A 695 -0.56 -7.94 -15.76
N VAL A 696 -0.86 -7.93 -14.46
CA VAL A 696 -0.37 -6.96 -13.47
C VAL A 696 1.13 -7.17 -13.20
N ALA A 697 1.92 -6.11 -13.37
CA ALA A 697 3.38 -6.15 -13.21
C ALA A 697 3.83 -6.35 -11.74
N PRO A 698 4.95 -7.06 -11.47
CA PRO A 698 5.36 -7.44 -10.12
C PRO A 698 5.58 -6.27 -9.15
N GLU A 699 6.06 -5.13 -9.66
CA GLU A 699 6.33 -3.92 -8.87
C GLU A 699 5.06 -3.31 -8.24
N TRP A 700 3.89 -3.56 -8.84
CA TRP A 700 2.60 -3.10 -8.33
C TRP A 700 2.23 -3.77 -6.99
N PHE A 701 2.72 -4.99 -6.76
CA PHE A 701 2.61 -5.71 -5.48
C PHE A 701 3.73 -5.36 -4.48
N ARG A 702 4.72 -4.56 -4.89
CA ARG A 702 5.93 -4.20 -4.11
C ARG A 702 5.94 -2.73 -3.66
N ASN A 703 4.79 -2.04 -3.75
CA ASN A 703 4.62 -0.60 -3.43
C ASN A 703 5.66 0.33 -4.09
N LYS A 704 6.15 -0.02 -5.29
CA LYS A 704 7.01 0.86 -6.09
C LYS A 704 6.15 1.80 -6.96
N PRO A 705 6.65 3.00 -7.35
CA PRO A 705 5.88 3.94 -8.17
C PRO A 705 5.46 3.35 -9.53
N VAL A 706 4.21 3.58 -9.92
CA VAL A 706 3.66 3.07 -11.19
C VAL A 706 4.09 4.00 -12.33
N THR A 707 4.60 3.41 -13.42
CA THR A 707 5.09 4.09 -14.62
C THR A 707 4.54 3.40 -15.88
N MET A 708 4.76 3.96 -17.07
CA MET A 708 4.45 3.31 -18.36
C MET A 708 4.98 1.87 -18.50
N LYS A 709 6.00 1.47 -17.71
CA LYS A 709 6.57 0.11 -17.70
C LYS A 709 5.60 -0.97 -17.21
N VAL A 710 4.47 -0.62 -16.55
CA VAL A 710 3.42 -1.62 -16.22
C VAL A 710 2.69 -2.10 -17.47
N ASP A 711 2.35 -1.19 -18.38
CA ASP A 711 1.73 -1.53 -19.66
C ASP A 711 2.70 -2.32 -20.56
N VAL A 712 4.01 -2.02 -20.50
CA VAL A 712 5.05 -2.80 -21.19
C VAL A 712 5.05 -4.26 -20.69
N TYR A 713 4.93 -4.48 -19.38
CA TYR A 713 4.83 -5.84 -18.83
C TYR A 713 3.56 -6.55 -19.30
N SER A 714 2.39 -5.88 -19.22
CA SER A 714 1.12 -6.43 -19.70
C SER A 714 1.16 -6.73 -21.20
N PHE A 715 1.81 -5.89 -22.01
CA PHE A 715 2.07 -6.13 -23.43
C PHE A 715 2.97 -7.35 -23.64
N GLY A 716 4.01 -7.55 -22.82
CA GLY A 716 4.87 -8.73 -22.88
C GLY A 716 4.12 -10.04 -22.63
N VAL A 717 3.19 -10.06 -21.67
CA VAL A 717 2.30 -11.21 -21.43
C VAL A 717 1.35 -11.43 -22.61
N LEU A 718 0.68 -10.36 -23.08
CA LEU A 718 -0.21 -10.40 -24.24
C LEU A 718 0.52 -10.90 -25.50
N LEU A 719 1.77 -10.49 -25.72
CA LEU A 719 2.60 -10.92 -26.85
C LEU A 719 2.85 -12.43 -26.83
N LEU A 720 3.14 -13.01 -25.65
CA LEU A 720 3.24 -14.47 -25.51
C LEU A 720 1.90 -15.18 -25.78
N GLU A 721 0.78 -14.63 -25.32
CA GLU A 721 -0.54 -15.21 -25.60
C GLU A 721 -0.89 -15.18 -27.09
N ILE A 722 -0.52 -14.10 -27.81
CA ILE A 722 -0.71 -14.00 -29.27
C ILE A 722 0.17 -15.02 -30.00
N ILE A 723 1.46 -15.11 -29.65
CA ILE A 723 2.39 -16.08 -30.26
C ILE A 723 1.88 -17.51 -30.07
N CYS A 724 1.51 -17.88 -28.84
CA CYS A 724 1.15 -19.24 -28.49
C CYS A 724 -0.32 -19.62 -28.80
N CYS A 725 -1.20 -18.63 -28.99
CA CYS A 725 -2.66 -18.80 -28.96
C CYS A 725 -3.11 -19.63 -27.74
N ARG A 726 -2.52 -19.31 -26.57
CA ARG A 726 -2.68 -20.02 -25.29
C ARG A 726 -2.88 -18.99 -24.19
N LYS A 727 -3.84 -19.22 -23.28
CA LYS A 727 -4.09 -18.35 -22.13
C LYS A 727 -2.92 -18.40 -21.15
N SER A 728 -2.52 -17.25 -20.62
CA SER A 728 -1.45 -17.09 -19.63
C SER A 728 -1.74 -17.85 -18.32
N ILE A 729 -3.02 -17.93 -17.95
CA ILE A 729 -3.54 -18.70 -16.82
C ILE A 729 -4.69 -19.58 -17.32
N CYS A 730 -4.52 -20.91 -17.25
CA CYS A 730 -5.56 -21.89 -17.57
C CYS A 730 -6.17 -22.47 -16.28
N VAL A 731 -7.50 -22.57 -16.21
CA VAL A 731 -8.24 -23.21 -15.10
C VAL A 731 -9.01 -24.47 -15.58
N ASP A 732 -8.91 -24.82 -16.86
CA ASP A 732 -9.52 -26.03 -17.41
C ASP A 732 -8.80 -27.32 -16.96
N THR A 733 -9.57 -28.36 -16.66
CA THR A 733 -9.14 -29.44 -15.76
C THR A 733 -8.36 -30.61 -16.40
N ASN A 734 -8.19 -30.65 -17.74
CA ASN A 734 -7.90 -31.90 -18.45
C ASN A 734 -6.65 -31.87 -19.38
N ALA A 735 -5.57 -31.19 -19.01
CA ALA A 735 -4.28 -31.33 -19.70
C ALA A 735 -3.08 -31.30 -18.75
N GLU A 736 -2.16 -32.25 -18.94
CA GLU A 736 -0.89 -32.37 -18.23
C GLU A 736 0.15 -31.36 -18.78
N GLU A 737 0.06 -30.08 -18.40
CA GLU A 737 1.22 -29.15 -18.41
C GLU A 737 0.87 -27.81 -17.71
N ARG A 738 0.90 -27.82 -16.38
CA ARG A 738 0.62 -26.64 -15.53
C ARG A 738 1.84 -25.73 -15.32
N ALA A 739 2.46 -25.29 -16.41
CA ALA A 739 3.45 -24.21 -16.36
C ALA A 739 2.76 -22.85 -16.61
N ILE A 740 3.18 -21.81 -15.89
CA ILE A 740 2.76 -20.43 -16.19
C ILE A 740 3.32 -20.06 -17.56
N LEU A 741 2.52 -19.46 -18.45
CA LEU A 741 2.91 -19.25 -19.85
C LEU A 741 4.24 -18.49 -19.99
N THR A 742 4.48 -17.49 -19.14
CA THR A 742 5.72 -16.70 -19.07
C THR A 742 6.95 -17.54 -18.77
N ASP A 743 6.79 -18.62 -18.00
CA ASP A 743 7.86 -19.45 -17.46
C ASP A 743 8.19 -20.53 -18.48
N TRP A 744 7.15 -21.21 -18.98
CA TRP A 744 7.24 -22.14 -20.10
C TRP A 744 7.83 -21.50 -21.36
N ALA A 745 7.44 -20.25 -21.68
CA ALA A 745 8.03 -19.49 -22.78
C ALA A 745 9.53 -19.25 -22.63
N PHE A 746 10.00 -19.02 -21.41
CA PHE A 746 11.42 -18.88 -21.11
C PHE A 746 12.15 -20.23 -21.24
N ASP A 747 11.58 -21.31 -20.71
CA ASP A 747 12.17 -22.65 -20.77
C ASP A 747 12.28 -23.19 -22.22
N CYS A 748 11.24 -23.00 -23.03
CA CYS A 748 11.25 -23.34 -24.44
C CYS A 748 12.27 -22.50 -25.23
N TYR A 749 12.39 -21.21 -24.92
CA TYR A 749 13.38 -20.32 -25.53
C TYR A 749 14.82 -20.76 -25.17
N GLN A 750 15.12 -21.01 -23.89
CA GLN A 750 16.44 -21.50 -23.44
C GLN A 750 16.79 -22.87 -24.02
N SER A 751 15.78 -23.71 -24.27
CA SER A 751 15.97 -25.04 -24.87
C SER A 751 16.05 -25.02 -26.41
N GLU A 752 16.02 -23.84 -27.04
CA GLU A 752 15.89 -23.64 -28.50
C GLU A 752 14.65 -24.29 -29.15
N ARG A 753 13.64 -24.62 -28.34
CA ARG A 753 12.39 -25.31 -28.70
C ARG A 753 11.22 -24.35 -28.93
N LEU A 754 11.38 -23.45 -29.89
CA LEU A 754 10.33 -22.49 -30.28
C LEU A 754 9.10 -23.17 -30.91
N ASP A 755 9.26 -24.38 -31.43
CA ASP A 755 8.19 -25.24 -31.96
C ASP A 755 7.12 -25.57 -30.90
N CYS A 756 7.54 -25.82 -29.66
CA CYS A 756 6.61 -26.04 -28.54
C CYS A 756 5.68 -24.84 -28.33
N LEU A 757 6.17 -23.61 -28.51
CA LEU A 757 5.39 -22.40 -28.23
C LEU A 757 4.26 -22.19 -29.23
N VAL A 758 4.45 -22.58 -30.48
CA VAL A 758 3.45 -22.37 -31.55
C VAL A 758 2.60 -23.60 -31.83
N ASN A 759 2.83 -24.73 -31.15
CA ASN A 759 2.16 -26.02 -31.38
C ASN A 759 2.28 -26.49 -32.85
N ASP A 760 3.53 -26.53 -33.35
CA ASP A 760 3.86 -26.94 -34.73
C ASP A 760 3.21 -26.13 -35.87
N ASP A 761 2.87 -24.87 -35.60
CA ASP A 761 2.39 -23.93 -36.61
C ASP A 761 3.43 -23.70 -37.71
N ILE A 762 3.15 -24.26 -38.90
CA ILE A 762 4.07 -24.27 -40.03
C ILE A 762 4.37 -22.86 -40.56
N GLU A 763 3.42 -21.91 -40.48
CA GLU A 763 3.68 -20.53 -40.93
C GLU A 763 4.68 -19.83 -40.00
N ALA A 764 4.47 -19.96 -38.68
CA ALA A 764 5.36 -19.37 -37.69
C ALA A 764 6.75 -20.04 -37.65
N LEU A 765 6.81 -21.36 -37.89
CA LEU A 765 8.06 -22.11 -37.97
C LEU A 765 8.87 -21.81 -39.24
N ASN A 766 8.22 -21.56 -40.38
CA ASN A 766 8.90 -21.09 -41.58
C ASN A 766 9.48 -19.68 -41.41
N ASP A 767 8.90 -18.87 -40.52
CA ASP A 767 9.36 -17.53 -40.13
C ASP A 767 10.06 -17.54 -38.76
N ARG A 768 10.83 -18.61 -38.48
CA ARG A 768 11.57 -18.82 -37.21
C ARG A 768 12.37 -17.58 -36.74
N PRO A 769 13.08 -16.80 -37.58
CA PRO A 769 13.83 -15.63 -37.12
C PRO A 769 12.94 -14.52 -36.54
N GLN A 770 11.73 -14.34 -37.08
CA GLN A 770 10.76 -13.37 -36.55
C GLN A 770 10.06 -13.91 -35.30
N LEU A 771 9.70 -15.20 -35.28
CA LEU A 771 9.18 -15.87 -34.09
C LEU A 771 10.16 -15.74 -32.91
N GLU A 772 11.43 -16.06 -33.11
CA GLU A 772 12.47 -15.92 -32.09
C GLU A 772 12.62 -14.47 -31.61
N ARG A 773 12.63 -13.51 -32.54
CA ARG A 773 12.68 -12.07 -32.23
C ARG A 773 11.49 -11.64 -31.36
N PHE A 774 10.28 -12.08 -31.69
CA PHE A 774 9.07 -11.77 -30.94
C PHE A 774 9.07 -12.38 -29.54
N VAL A 775 9.54 -13.63 -29.40
CA VAL A 775 9.73 -14.28 -28.08
C VAL A 775 10.76 -13.51 -27.24
N LYS A 776 11.92 -13.15 -27.81
CA LYS A 776 12.94 -12.32 -27.11
C LYS A 776 12.36 -10.99 -26.63
N VAL A 777 11.62 -10.27 -27.49
CA VAL A 777 10.96 -9.00 -27.13
C VAL A 777 9.98 -9.20 -25.98
N ALA A 778 9.16 -10.25 -26.03
CA ALA A 778 8.21 -10.56 -24.97
C ALA A 778 8.92 -10.82 -23.63
N LEU A 779 10.00 -11.60 -23.64
CA LEU A 779 10.82 -11.90 -22.46
C LEU A 779 11.53 -10.65 -21.90
N TRP A 780 11.93 -9.70 -22.74
CA TRP A 780 12.44 -8.38 -22.31
C TRP A 780 11.34 -7.48 -21.71
N CYS A 781 10.10 -7.58 -22.21
CA CYS A 781 8.97 -6.82 -21.69
C CYS A 781 8.52 -7.32 -20.31
N ILE A 782 8.61 -8.61 -20.00
CA ILE A 782 8.17 -9.20 -18.72
C ILE A 782 9.24 -9.26 -17.61
N GLN A 783 10.34 -8.51 -17.73
CA GLN A 783 11.39 -8.50 -16.70
C GLN A 783 10.84 -8.03 -15.33
N GLU A 784 11.33 -8.63 -14.23
CA GLU A 784 10.87 -8.25 -12.89
C GLU A 784 11.21 -6.81 -12.51
N ASP A 785 12.41 -6.34 -12.87
CA ASP A 785 12.81 -4.95 -12.68
C ASP A 785 12.26 -4.07 -13.82
N PRO A 786 11.41 -3.05 -13.54
CA PRO A 786 10.93 -2.11 -14.54
C PRO A 786 12.04 -1.33 -15.24
N SER A 787 13.24 -1.21 -14.65
CA SER A 787 14.37 -0.52 -15.27
C SER A 787 14.82 -1.21 -16.57
N LEU A 788 14.86 -2.55 -16.55
CA LEU A 788 15.33 -3.42 -17.63
C LEU A 788 14.35 -3.53 -18.81
N ARG A 789 13.06 -3.22 -18.59
CA ARG A 789 12.04 -3.29 -19.64
C ARG A 789 12.28 -2.19 -20.69
N PRO A 790 12.20 -2.48 -22.00
CA PRO A 790 12.30 -1.45 -23.05
C PRO A 790 11.15 -0.42 -22.99
N SER A 791 11.30 0.72 -23.68
CA SER A 791 10.16 1.62 -23.97
C SER A 791 9.34 1.08 -25.15
N MET A 792 8.09 1.52 -25.31
CA MET A 792 7.26 1.03 -26.42
C MET A 792 7.79 1.43 -27.81
N ARG A 793 8.55 2.53 -27.93
CA ARG A 793 9.31 2.84 -29.16
C ARG A 793 10.37 1.81 -29.45
N MET A 794 11.15 1.42 -28.43
CA MET A 794 12.19 0.40 -28.59
C MET A 794 11.56 -0.97 -28.91
N VAL A 795 10.46 -1.33 -28.24
CA VAL A 795 9.66 -2.53 -28.56
C VAL A 795 9.19 -2.51 -30.03
N SER A 796 8.63 -1.40 -30.50
CA SER A 796 8.18 -1.28 -31.90
C SER A 796 9.36 -1.47 -32.88
N ASN A 797 10.50 -0.83 -32.63
CA ASN A 797 11.70 -0.98 -33.45
C ASN A 797 12.22 -2.42 -33.46
N MET A 798 12.24 -3.11 -32.31
CA MET A 798 12.66 -4.51 -32.22
C MET A 798 11.69 -5.45 -32.97
N LEU A 799 10.38 -5.25 -32.85
CA LEU A 799 9.37 -6.05 -33.57
C LEU A 799 9.50 -5.86 -35.09
N GLU A 800 9.66 -4.63 -35.54
CA GLU A 800 9.86 -4.27 -36.96
C GLU A 800 11.25 -4.66 -37.50
N GLY A 801 12.17 -5.13 -36.65
CA GLY A 801 13.52 -5.56 -37.06
C GLY A 801 14.51 -4.40 -37.29
N LEU A 802 14.16 -3.21 -36.82
CA LEU A 802 14.99 -1.99 -36.90
C LEU A 802 16.00 -1.86 -35.75
N ALA A 803 15.91 -2.72 -34.75
CA ALA A 803 16.84 -2.81 -33.63
C ALA A 803 17.12 -4.28 -33.28
N GLU A 804 18.37 -4.60 -32.93
CA GLU A 804 18.76 -5.93 -32.46
C GLU A 804 18.21 -6.22 -31.04
N VAL A 805 17.98 -7.50 -30.76
CA VAL A 805 17.46 -7.97 -29.47
C VAL A 805 18.47 -8.90 -28.82
N SER A 806 19.11 -8.43 -27.75
CA SER A 806 20.12 -9.17 -26.99
C SER A 806 19.56 -10.42 -26.33
N THR A 807 20.35 -11.49 -26.32
CA THR A 807 20.03 -12.77 -25.68
C THR A 807 19.87 -12.60 -24.16
N ILE A 808 18.79 -13.15 -23.59
CA ILE A 808 18.57 -13.14 -22.14
C ILE A 808 19.24 -14.38 -21.53
N ILE A 809 20.28 -14.17 -20.73
CA ILE A 809 21.15 -15.25 -20.21
C ILE A 809 20.62 -15.85 -18.89
N SER A 810 19.81 -15.11 -18.12
CA SER A 810 19.11 -15.66 -16.95
C SER A 810 17.79 -14.93 -16.66
N ARG A 811 16.84 -15.65 -16.05
CA ARG A 811 15.81 -15.01 -15.23
C ARG A 811 16.47 -14.62 -13.91
N CYS A 812 16.44 -13.34 -13.60
CA CYS A 812 17.14 -12.82 -12.43
C CYS A 812 16.39 -13.18 -11.14
N CYS A 813 16.73 -14.32 -10.52
CA CYS A 813 16.38 -14.63 -9.13
C CYS A 813 17.19 -13.70 -8.20
N GLN A 814 16.73 -12.46 -8.06
CA GLN A 814 17.45 -11.40 -7.34
C GLN A 814 17.40 -11.57 -5.82
N ASN A 815 18.33 -12.36 -5.27
CA ASN A 815 18.83 -12.14 -3.92
C ASN A 815 20.15 -11.36 -4.03
N GLN A 816 20.10 -10.04 -3.82
CA GLN A 816 21.30 -9.21 -3.83
C GLN A 816 22.12 -9.39 -2.53
N GLY A 817 23.40 -9.71 -2.69
CA GLY A 817 24.46 -9.39 -1.72
C GLY A 817 24.68 -10.35 -0.54
N ASN A 818 23.62 -10.81 0.15
CA ASN A 818 23.76 -11.55 1.41
C ASN A 818 23.14 -12.96 1.34
N ILE A 819 23.99 -13.99 1.48
CA ILE A 819 23.56 -15.40 1.60
C ILE A 819 23.32 -15.70 3.09
N ALA A 820 22.10 -16.04 3.46
CA ALA A 820 21.71 -16.30 4.85
C ALA A 820 22.07 -17.73 5.30
N VAL A 821 22.42 -17.90 6.58
CA VAL A 821 22.62 -19.23 7.20
C VAL A 821 21.34 -20.06 7.05
N GLY A 822 21.49 -21.29 6.57
CA GLY A 822 20.38 -22.19 6.25
C GLY A 822 19.82 -22.05 4.83
N GLN A 823 20.27 -21.09 4.02
CA GLN A 823 19.98 -21.11 2.58
C GLN A 823 20.69 -22.28 1.90
N SER A 824 19.98 -22.93 0.98
CA SER A 824 20.47 -24.08 0.22
C SER A 824 20.34 -23.82 -1.28
N LEU A 825 21.41 -24.11 -2.03
CA LEU A 825 21.50 -23.96 -3.48
C LEU A 825 21.61 -25.36 -4.13
N PRO A 826 20.54 -25.87 -4.77
CA PRO A 826 20.53 -27.20 -5.37
C PRO A 826 21.07 -27.21 -6.81
N ALA A 827 21.88 -28.22 -7.14
CA ALA A 827 22.36 -28.52 -8.48
C ALA A 827 21.19 -28.90 -9.41
N THR A 828 20.70 -27.92 -10.15
CA THR A 828 19.57 -28.01 -11.09
C THR A 828 20.08 -28.11 -12.53
N PHE A 829 19.22 -28.58 -13.45
CA PHE A 829 19.60 -28.83 -14.84
C PHE A 829 20.04 -27.54 -15.60
N SER A 830 19.57 -26.38 -15.14
CA SER A 830 19.92 -25.02 -15.59
C SER A 830 21.27 -24.50 -15.07
N GLY A 831 21.89 -25.21 -14.13
CA GLY A 831 22.83 -24.59 -13.19
C GLY A 831 22.11 -23.71 -12.18
N SER A 832 22.81 -23.37 -11.09
CA SER A 832 22.28 -22.57 -9.99
C SER A 832 23.40 -21.76 -9.36
N ALA A 833 23.21 -20.46 -9.16
CA ALA A 833 24.27 -19.55 -8.74
C ALA A 833 23.78 -18.45 -7.80
N TRP A 834 24.68 -17.99 -6.93
CA TRP A 834 24.62 -16.68 -6.30
C TRP A 834 25.54 -15.71 -7.07
N LEU A 835 25.10 -14.46 -7.23
CA LEU A 835 25.86 -13.41 -7.92
C LEU A 835 26.65 -12.57 -6.92
N SER A 836 27.82 -12.06 -7.33
CA SER A 836 28.52 -11.01 -6.60
C SER A 836 27.66 -9.74 -6.53
N PRO A 837 27.87 -8.87 -5.52
CA PRO A 837 27.17 -7.57 -5.46
C PRO A 837 27.36 -6.69 -6.70
N SER A 838 28.46 -6.88 -7.44
CA SER A 838 28.74 -6.18 -8.70
C SER A 838 28.06 -6.82 -9.94
N GLY A 839 27.62 -8.08 -9.83
CA GLY A 839 27.05 -8.85 -10.94
C GLY A 839 28.08 -9.44 -11.91
N ASP A 840 29.39 -9.16 -11.74
CA ASP A 840 30.44 -9.66 -12.65
C ASP A 840 30.77 -11.14 -12.47
N PHE A 841 30.58 -11.67 -11.24
CA PHE A 841 30.93 -13.03 -10.87
C PHE A 841 29.72 -13.81 -10.37
N ALA A 842 29.69 -15.10 -10.68
CA ALA A 842 28.73 -16.06 -10.16
C ALA A 842 29.46 -17.17 -9.41
N PHE A 843 28.88 -17.65 -8.30
CA PHE A 843 29.33 -18.80 -7.53
C PHE A 843 28.21 -19.83 -7.41
N GLY A 844 28.47 -21.08 -7.79
CA GLY A 844 27.47 -22.13 -7.73
C GLY A 844 27.75 -23.33 -8.64
N PHE A 845 26.72 -24.12 -8.90
CA PHE A 845 26.83 -25.33 -9.71
C PHE A 845 26.78 -25.02 -11.20
N HIS A 846 27.89 -25.31 -11.87
CA HIS A 846 28.07 -25.22 -13.31
C HIS A 846 28.23 -26.63 -13.91
N LYS A 847 27.85 -26.79 -15.17
CA LYS A 847 27.84 -28.06 -15.88
C LYS A 847 28.91 -28.04 -16.98
N PRO A 848 29.98 -28.85 -16.90
CA PRO A 848 30.98 -28.91 -17.96
C PRO A 848 30.35 -29.31 -19.31
N PRO A 849 30.80 -28.75 -20.46
CA PRO A 849 30.16 -28.97 -21.76
C PRO A 849 30.05 -30.43 -22.23
N ASN A 850 30.84 -31.35 -21.65
CA ASN A 850 30.97 -32.74 -22.10
C ASN A 850 30.42 -33.81 -21.12
N THR A 851 29.67 -33.44 -20.08
CA THR A 851 29.08 -34.42 -19.13
C THR A 851 27.56 -34.27 -19.00
N THR A 852 26.85 -35.41 -19.00
CA THR A 852 25.37 -35.39 -19.12
C THR A 852 24.61 -35.24 -17.80
N LYS A 853 25.22 -35.55 -16.64
CA LYS A 853 24.52 -35.56 -15.32
C LYS A 853 25.37 -35.17 -14.09
N LEU A 854 26.52 -34.52 -14.29
CA LEU A 854 27.46 -34.19 -13.21
C LEU A 854 27.80 -32.69 -13.21
N PHE A 855 27.85 -32.09 -12.02
CA PHE A 855 28.04 -30.65 -11.80
C PHE A 855 29.29 -30.38 -10.97
N SER A 856 30.01 -29.33 -11.35
CA SER A 856 31.11 -28.78 -10.56
C SER A 856 30.66 -27.49 -9.88
N LEU A 857 31.01 -27.32 -8.62
CA LEU A 857 30.88 -26.05 -7.90
C LEU A 857 32.05 -25.15 -8.29
N VAL A 858 31.75 -24.00 -8.87
CA VAL A 858 32.75 -23.11 -9.47
C VAL A 858 32.44 -21.63 -9.23
N ILE A 859 33.43 -20.78 -9.45
CA ILE A 859 33.27 -19.34 -9.64
C ILE A 859 33.55 -19.00 -11.10
N TRP A 860 32.70 -18.22 -11.76
CA TRP A 860 32.87 -17.82 -13.18
C TRP A 860 32.47 -16.37 -13.43
N TYR A 861 32.93 -15.80 -14.56
CA TYR A 861 32.49 -14.50 -15.03
C TYR A 861 31.12 -14.58 -15.69
N VAL A 862 30.17 -13.75 -15.24
CA VAL A 862 28.77 -13.78 -15.71
C VAL A 862 28.63 -13.34 -17.17
N ASN A 863 29.45 -12.35 -17.56
CA ASN A 863 29.43 -11.75 -18.90
C ASN A 863 30.46 -12.38 -19.87
N VAL A 864 31.17 -13.44 -19.46
CA VAL A 864 32.16 -14.13 -20.30
C VAL A 864 31.89 -15.65 -20.22
N PRO A 865 31.18 -16.23 -21.21
CA PRO A 865 30.88 -17.65 -21.23
C PRO A 865 32.11 -18.54 -21.03
N ASP A 866 31.90 -19.69 -20.38
CA ASP A 866 32.89 -20.75 -20.15
C ASP A 866 34.20 -20.35 -19.42
N THR A 867 34.30 -19.10 -18.94
CA THR A 867 35.49 -18.61 -18.22
C THR A 867 35.34 -18.82 -16.72
N ILE A 868 35.71 -20.04 -16.29
CA ILE A 868 35.74 -20.42 -14.87
C ILE A 868 37.04 -19.93 -14.22
N VAL A 869 36.90 -19.19 -13.12
CA VAL A 869 38.00 -18.58 -12.37
C VAL A 869 38.49 -19.48 -11.24
N TRP A 870 37.64 -20.41 -10.75
CA TRP A 870 37.97 -21.35 -9.68
C TRP A 870 37.02 -22.56 -9.65
N TYR A 871 37.52 -23.74 -9.26
CA TYR A 871 36.76 -24.98 -9.06
C TYR A 871 36.91 -25.51 -7.63
N ALA A 872 35.81 -25.99 -7.03
CA ALA A 872 35.82 -26.62 -5.71
C ALA A 872 36.04 -28.15 -5.75
N ASN A 873 35.55 -28.81 -6.81
CA ASN A 873 35.42 -30.26 -6.90
C ASN A 873 35.65 -30.79 -8.33
N GLU A 874 36.65 -30.24 -9.04
CA GLU A 874 36.98 -30.59 -10.43
C GLU A 874 37.13 -32.11 -10.64
N ASP A 875 37.89 -32.79 -9.77
CA ASP A 875 38.10 -34.24 -9.82
C ASP A 875 36.90 -35.09 -9.33
N ASN A 876 35.91 -34.49 -8.67
CA ASN A 876 34.77 -35.19 -8.05
C ASN A 876 33.45 -34.40 -8.21
N PRO A 877 32.92 -34.29 -9.45
CA PRO A 877 31.68 -33.57 -9.71
C PRO A 877 30.46 -34.33 -9.15
N VAL A 878 29.44 -33.60 -8.71
CA VAL A 878 28.28 -34.12 -7.97
C VAL A 878 27.06 -34.37 -8.87
N PRO A 879 26.17 -35.33 -8.54
CA PRO A 879 24.96 -35.57 -9.31
C PRO A 879 23.92 -34.45 -9.16
N GLN A 880 23.00 -34.39 -10.12
CA GLN A 880 21.81 -33.53 -10.05
C GLN A 880 21.03 -33.74 -8.74
N GLY A 881 20.61 -32.65 -8.10
CA GLY A 881 19.90 -32.68 -6.81
C GLY A 881 20.79 -32.65 -5.56
N SER A 882 22.11 -32.75 -5.69
CA SER A 882 23.03 -32.34 -4.61
C SER A 882 22.90 -30.85 -4.33
N ALA A 883 23.04 -30.41 -3.07
CA ALA A 883 22.86 -29.01 -2.69
C ALA A 883 23.94 -28.52 -1.73
N ILE A 884 24.34 -27.25 -1.86
CA ILE A 884 25.23 -26.54 -0.92
C ILE A 884 24.35 -25.80 0.06
N THR A 885 24.57 -25.99 1.36
CA THR A 885 23.78 -25.32 2.40
C THR A 885 24.72 -24.55 3.32
N VAL A 886 24.51 -23.25 3.48
CA VAL A 886 25.40 -22.41 4.29
C VAL A 886 25.18 -22.67 5.78
N THR A 887 26.17 -23.28 6.44
CA THR A 887 26.17 -23.50 7.89
C THR A 887 26.88 -22.38 8.65
N ALA A 888 26.64 -22.29 9.97
CA ALA A 888 27.15 -21.19 10.80
C ALA A 888 28.70 -21.12 10.86
N ASP A 889 29.40 -22.27 10.80
CA ASP A 889 30.87 -22.31 10.77
C ASP A 889 31.47 -21.89 9.42
N GLU A 890 30.72 -22.01 8.32
CA GLU A 890 31.20 -21.71 6.97
C GLU A 890 31.17 -20.21 6.65
N VAL A 891 30.28 -19.44 7.29
CA VAL A 891 30.21 -17.97 7.13
C VAL A 891 31.56 -17.32 7.48
N SER A 892 32.21 -17.79 8.54
CA SER A 892 33.55 -17.33 8.96
C SER A 892 34.62 -17.60 7.89
N ARG A 893 34.48 -18.67 7.11
CA ARG A 893 35.41 -19.05 6.03
C ARG A 893 35.12 -18.29 4.72
N ILE A 894 33.85 -18.10 4.39
CA ILE A 894 33.42 -17.34 3.21
C ILE A 894 33.84 -15.86 3.34
N THR A 895 33.76 -15.29 4.55
CA THR A 895 34.19 -13.90 4.82
C THR A 895 35.70 -13.71 4.57
N ALA A 896 36.53 -14.75 4.76
CA ALA A 896 37.96 -14.69 4.47
C ALA A 896 38.26 -14.69 2.95
N LEU A 897 37.47 -15.43 2.15
CA LEU A 897 37.63 -15.43 0.68
C LEU A 897 37.41 -14.04 0.06
N THR A 898 36.47 -13.24 0.60
CA THR A 898 36.25 -11.85 0.18
C THR A 898 37.41 -10.88 0.48
N GLN A 899 38.42 -11.28 1.26
CA GLN A 899 39.63 -10.47 1.50
C GLN A 899 40.88 -10.93 0.72
N ILE A 900 40.83 -12.06 0.01
CA ILE A 900 42.02 -12.69 -0.61
C ILE A 900 41.89 -12.78 -2.14
N ILE A 901 41.57 -11.65 -2.79
CA ILE A 901 41.58 -11.54 -4.28
C ILE A 901 42.38 -10.31 -4.73
N THR A 902 43.66 -10.24 -4.32
CA THR A 902 44.67 -9.36 -4.95
C THR A 902 46.02 -10.03 -5.21
N THR A 903 46.20 -11.32 -4.89
CA THR A 903 47.44 -12.08 -5.19
C THR A 903 47.14 -13.53 -5.54
N PRO A 904 47.79 -14.12 -6.56
CA PRO A 904 47.58 -15.52 -6.93
C PRO A 904 48.24 -16.46 -5.91
N VAL A 905 47.53 -17.50 -5.47
CA VAL A 905 48.07 -18.56 -4.61
C VAL A 905 47.76 -19.91 -5.22
N THR A 906 48.80 -20.65 -5.60
CA THR A 906 48.73 -22.07 -5.94
C THR A 906 48.75 -22.89 -4.65
N VAL A 907 47.81 -23.82 -4.47
CA VAL A 907 47.82 -24.77 -3.34
C VAL A 907 47.65 -26.18 -3.86
N GLU A 908 48.69 -27.01 -3.73
CA GLU A 908 48.61 -28.44 -4.01
C GLU A 908 47.93 -29.18 -2.84
N PHE A 909 47.03 -30.11 -3.16
CA PHE A 909 46.46 -31.03 -2.19
C PHE A 909 47.39 -32.23 -1.97
N ASN A 910 47.55 -32.67 -0.73
CA ASN A 910 48.07 -34.01 -0.46
C ASN A 910 47.23 -34.76 0.57
N LYS A 911 47.20 -36.10 0.43
CA LYS A 911 46.16 -36.96 0.99
C LYS A 911 46.29 -37.24 2.50
N LEU A 912 45.14 -37.69 3.04
CA LEU A 912 44.88 -38.30 4.35
C LEU A 912 44.59 -37.30 5.47
N GLY A 913 43.35 -37.35 5.96
CA GLY A 913 42.81 -36.36 6.87
C GLY A 913 43.05 -36.66 8.34
N GLN A 914 43.25 -35.59 9.10
CA GLN A 914 42.65 -35.35 10.41
C GLN A 914 42.52 -33.83 10.60
N GLN A 915 41.66 -33.41 11.54
CA GLN A 915 41.37 -31.99 11.77
C GLN A 915 42.63 -31.17 12.11
N VAL A 916 42.76 -29.96 11.55
CA VAL A 916 43.23 -28.80 12.31
C VAL A 916 42.35 -27.58 11.99
N ASN A 917 42.27 -26.70 12.98
CA ASN A 917 41.59 -25.42 13.00
C ASN A 917 41.98 -24.46 11.86
N LEU A 918 41.13 -23.45 11.70
CA LEU A 918 41.43 -22.17 11.04
C LEU A 918 42.55 -21.40 11.76
#